data_AF-A0A419FAC7-F1
#
_entry.id   AF-A0A419FAC7-F1
#
_cell.length_a   1.000
_cell.length_b   1.000
_cell.length_c   1.000
_cell.angle_alpha   90.00
_cell.angle_beta   90.00
_cell.angle_gamma   90.00
#
_symmetry.space_group_name_H-M   'P 1'
#
loop_
_entity.id
_entity.type
_entity.pdbx_description
1 polymer ?
#
loop_
_entity_poly.entity_id
_entity_poly.type
_entity_poly.pdbx_seq_one_letter_code
_entity_poly.pdbx_strand_id
1 'polypeptide(L)'
;MKRLLLFCLLLFPLALPAAPAGDLVLIPAPADEASLAASGFQLHARLPLGWVGLLPPGAALPSGGRRLADYDAACGELFYLELAAPGEGAKLAGRVHLLDRQDAGALFQAGLDQLQALPPIRGEWTRLTLTPKPYNRPPGNPPRYSDDFSPYVPGMVDLVSQTLVTGYIQSLEDFVTRNTFTLQCDQAASWILNQFESFGLDAYLHSYNIGGVTKYNVVGEKLGTLYPDSVLFITAHYDATIGSPGSPEPVAPGADDNASGTACVIETARILSLYNFEKTIRFVAFSGEEQGLVGSFNYVDDLLAAQTAVGGSFNYDMVAVSSGSPPWGLQIRTNSDPVSMAMANKIDEAVNTFTPGFIDGIVMLSSSANSDHYPFWEAGWPATFCIHTANYPFYHTVNDLLVNCNPQYAANVVKAALAALADIAVPTDGGTPVSGAVYGVWSAAYNPYTVTDTLWVPADSTLILEPGVTVVFQGRYPFRVLQDATLKALGTEEAFITFTALDAEEGWGGLRFLYASDSSRLEYCRLLHGRVEGSGDEGRGGNLFLSHCSLAVDHCVLAHGRAEGGGAIACVGSSNPVITFCTLAGNEALIGSAFYLNSSSPTVRNSILWNEGNSEIFTLGGSPPDLAWCDVRGGWEGQGNLDADPLFVAPDLYNYRLQSEVGHYSSGFWIPDSASSPALDAADPAASYSLEPEPNGDRADLGAYGAISQASLSPQDPHYAFGPVTGQWSAPQNSPMYVISDLEVPPGQELSIGPGVEVVFQGRYRLTVSPGATLRALGDPGDSIVFRPADPAEPWRGIRFLQAGDSCRLEYCRLEDGMADSDHGGGIFCDDSSPALYSCTIAGCQANSGGGAYMTGASSPFFFQCRLEANQATSGGAVYVAENASVALEGCALVNNSATSGAAMTLWLSASALLRNTVLADNAAIGNAGGVYCMNAALEMENCTVANNTAGTAGGVYLLGASNAAITGSILWGNLPTPFGSTAAPPPQITYSDVQGGWSGEGNRDVYPSFSAGPLSPYLLSPASLCVDAGNPDPIYNDPEDPANPGLALWPARGAVRNDMGAFGGHGSQSWVGVDPAAAPPELPAAHALHEAHPNPFNPVTAIGFRLPAPGSVSLRVYDIAGREIATLVQGRRDAGDYRIVFDGTGLASGVYLVRMEAGDFVQTRKMVLLK
;
A
#
# COMPACT_ATOMS: atom_id res chain seq x y z
N MET A 1 -39.61 3.19 -35.27
CA MET A 1 -40.95 2.65 -35.56
C MET A 1 -41.34 1.65 -34.48
N LYS A 2 -42.37 1.98 -33.67
CA LYS A 2 -43.02 1.05 -32.73
C LYS A 2 -43.71 -0.04 -33.56
N ARG A 3 -43.30 -1.31 -33.42
CA ARG A 3 -44.04 -2.57 -33.67
C ARG A 3 -43.06 -3.71 -33.97
N LEU A 4 -42.40 -4.25 -32.93
CA LEU A 4 -41.89 -5.63 -32.95
C LEU A 4 -41.66 -6.16 -31.51
N LEU A 5 -42.56 -5.84 -30.58
CA LEU A 5 -42.47 -6.32 -29.18
C LEU A 5 -43.75 -7.00 -28.69
N LEU A 6 -44.61 -7.45 -29.60
CA LEU A 6 -45.91 -8.02 -29.26
C LEU A 6 -46.22 -9.26 -30.10
N PHE A 7 -45.41 -10.32 -30.02
CA PHE A 7 -45.83 -11.63 -30.54
C PHE A 7 -45.29 -12.89 -29.84
N CYS A 8 -44.59 -12.80 -28.70
CA CYS A 8 -44.13 -14.01 -27.97
C CYS A 8 -44.74 -14.21 -26.57
N LEU A 9 -45.73 -13.41 -26.16
CA LEU A 9 -46.31 -13.47 -24.80
C LEU A 9 -47.65 -14.25 -24.68
N LEU A 10 -48.03 -15.07 -25.66
CA LEU A 10 -49.37 -15.70 -25.66
C LEU A 10 -49.42 -17.24 -25.70
N LEU A 11 -48.31 -17.96 -25.54
CA LEU A 11 -48.37 -19.42 -25.43
C LEU A 11 -47.36 -19.91 -24.38
N PHE A 12 -47.72 -19.79 -23.11
CA PHE A 12 -47.56 -20.77 -22.02
C PHE A 12 -47.86 -20.06 -20.69
N PRO A 13 -49.00 -20.32 -20.02
CA PRO A 13 -49.09 -20.00 -18.61
C PRO A 13 -48.16 -20.98 -17.90
N LEU A 14 -47.04 -20.48 -17.36
CA LEU A 14 -46.26 -21.19 -16.35
C LEU A 14 -47.15 -21.29 -15.12
N ALA A 15 -47.95 -22.36 -15.06
CA ALA A 15 -48.65 -22.74 -13.85
C ALA A 15 -47.59 -23.15 -12.84
N LEU A 16 -47.23 -22.24 -11.92
CA LEU A 16 -46.55 -22.64 -10.69
C LEU A 16 -47.45 -23.70 -10.03
N PRO A 17 -46.93 -24.91 -9.74
CA PRO A 17 -47.73 -25.94 -9.09
C PRO A 17 -48.22 -25.41 -7.74
N ALA A 18 -49.49 -25.63 -7.41
CA ALA A 18 -50.04 -25.23 -6.12
C ALA A 18 -49.19 -25.83 -4.98
N ALA A 19 -48.48 -24.97 -4.26
CA ALA A 19 -47.73 -25.36 -3.06
C ALA A 19 -48.72 -25.69 -1.92
N PRO A 20 -48.41 -26.64 -1.03
CA PRO A 20 -49.19 -26.86 0.18
C PRO A 20 -49.29 -25.56 1.00
N ALA A 21 -50.41 -25.37 1.70
CA ALA A 21 -50.58 -24.22 2.59
C ALA A 21 -49.53 -24.25 3.72
N GLY A 22 -48.66 -23.24 3.78
CA GLY A 22 -47.68 -23.06 4.87
C GLY A 22 -46.20 -23.13 4.47
N ASP A 23 -45.86 -23.48 3.23
CA ASP A 23 -44.46 -23.57 2.76
C ASP A 23 -43.92 -22.21 2.26
N LEU A 24 -42.71 -21.84 2.69
CA LEU A 24 -41.95 -20.71 2.12
C LEU A 24 -41.34 -21.13 0.79
N VAL A 25 -41.67 -20.41 -0.29
CA VAL A 25 -41.21 -20.70 -1.65
C VAL A 25 -40.18 -19.64 -2.06
N LEU A 26 -38.96 -20.05 -2.39
CA LEU A 26 -37.95 -19.13 -2.94
C LEU A 26 -38.06 -19.09 -4.46
N ILE A 27 -38.11 -17.88 -5.01
CA ILE A 27 -37.99 -17.65 -6.45
C ILE A 27 -36.96 -16.56 -6.73
N PRO A 28 -36.32 -16.53 -7.91
CA PRO A 28 -35.51 -15.40 -8.33
C PRO A 28 -36.40 -14.13 -8.37
N ALA A 29 -35.86 -13.01 -7.92
CA ALA A 29 -36.53 -11.72 -7.83
C ALA A 29 -37.05 -11.31 -9.21
N PRO A 30 -38.37 -11.24 -9.42
CA PRO A 30 -38.90 -10.84 -10.71
C PRO A 30 -38.74 -9.33 -10.90
N ALA A 31 -38.60 -8.91 -12.16
CA ALA A 31 -38.48 -7.50 -12.53
C ALA A 31 -39.75 -6.66 -12.28
N ASP A 32 -40.90 -7.28 -11.97
CA ASP A 32 -42.18 -6.60 -11.73
C ASP A 32 -42.99 -7.21 -10.57
N GLU A 33 -42.95 -6.54 -9.42
CA GLU A 33 -43.66 -6.94 -8.19
C GLU A 33 -45.18 -6.85 -8.29
N ALA A 34 -45.73 -6.07 -9.22
CA ALA A 34 -47.18 -5.95 -9.40
C ALA A 34 -47.81 -7.25 -9.94
N SER A 35 -47.03 -8.02 -10.70
CA SER A 35 -47.43 -9.32 -11.27
C SER A 35 -47.51 -10.45 -10.22
N LEU A 36 -46.72 -10.35 -9.14
CA LEU A 36 -46.75 -11.26 -8.00
C LEU A 36 -48.01 -11.08 -7.14
N ALA A 37 -48.39 -9.82 -6.87
CA ALA A 37 -49.59 -9.51 -6.10
C ALA A 37 -50.87 -10.01 -6.81
N ALA A 38 -50.89 -9.96 -8.15
CA ALA A 38 -52.01 -10.43 -8.97
C ALA A 38 -52.20 -11.96 -8.94
N SER A 39 -51.17 -12.72 -8.57
CA SER A 39 -51.19 -14.19 -8.44
C SER A 39 -51.45 -14.66 -7.00
N GLY A 40 -51.64 -13.72 -6.07
CA GLY A 40 -52.12 -13.96 -4.70
C GLY A 40 -51.03 -14.35 -3.70
N PHE A 41 -49.77 -14.47 -4.09
CA PHE A 41 -48.65 -14.74 -3.19
C PHE A 41 -48.23 -13.48 -2.43
N GLN A 42 -47.80 -13.63 -1.17
CA GLN A 42 -47.28 -12.53 -0.35
C GLN A 42 -45.76 -12.60 -0.27
N LEU A 43 -45.08 -11.47 -0.53
CA LEU A 43 -43.64 -11.34 -0.34
C LEU A 43 -43.30 -11.38 1.15
N HIS A 44 -42.43 -12.33 1.54
CA HIS A 44 -42.02 -12.54 2.92
C HIS A 44 -40.63 -11.94 3.21
N ALA A 45 -39.64 -12.23 2.37
CA ALA A 45 -38.27 -11.71 2.54
C ALA A 45 -37.58 -11.53 1.18
N ARG A 46 -36.61 -10.60 1.11
CA ARG A 46 -35.64 -10.52 0.02
C ARG A 46 -34.35 -11.16 0.50
N LEU A 47 -33.79 -12.05 -0.31
CA LEU A 47 -32.56 -12.76 0.01
C LEU A 47 -31.42 -12.27 -0.90
N PRO A 48 -30.15 -12.42 -0.47
CA PRO A 48 -28.98 -12.18 -1.33
C PRO A 48 -29.05 -12.95 -2.65
N LEU A 49 -28.25 -12.56 -3.65
CA LEU A 49 -28.18 -13.20 -4.98
C LEU A 49 -29.47 -13.11 -5.80
N GLY A 50 -30.32 -12.10 -5.52
CA GLY A 50 -31.50 -11.82 -6.33
C GLY A 50 -32.64 -12.82 -6.13
N TRP A 51 -32.90 -13.27 -4.90
CA TRP A 51 -34.02 -14.16 -4.58
C TRP A 51 -35.08 -13.46 -3.69
N VAL A 52 -36.32 -13.92 -3.78
CA VAL A 52 -37.43 -13.52 -2.90
C VAL A 52 -38.13 -14.74 -2.32
N GLY A 53 -38.41 -14.71 -1.02
CA GLY A 53 -39.22 -15.70 -0.33
C GLY A 53 -40.69 -15.31 -0.36
N LEU A 54 -41.56 -16.20 -0.82
CA LEU A 54 -43.00 -16.00 -0.98
C LEU A 54 -43.81 -16.96 -0.13
N LEU A 55 -44.91 -16.46 0.44
CA LEU A 55 -45.95 -17.25 1.09
C LEU A 55 -47.18 -17.40 0.18
N PRO A 56 -47.79 -18.59 0.11
CA PRO A 56 -49.05 -18.77 -0.61
C PRO A 56 -50.17 -17.85 -0.08
N PRO A 57 -51.17 -17.50 -0.92
CA PRO A 57 -52.30 -16.67 -0.50
C PRO A 57 -52.98 -17.20 0.78
N GLY A 58 -52.93 -16.40 1.86
CA GLY A 58 -53.58 -16.73 3.14
C GLY A 58 -52.79 -17.68 4.07
N ALA A 59 -51.53 -17.99 3.78
CA ALA A 59 -50.68 -18.82 4.62
C ALA A 59 -49.95 -17.99 5.70
N ALA A 60 -49.90 -18.52 6.93
CA ALA A 60 -48.95 -18.12 7.97
C ALA A 60 -48.06 -19.33 8.28
N LEU A 61 -46.78 -19.12 8.60
CA LEU A 61 -45.85 -20.20 8.96
C LEU A 61 -46.41 -20.98 10.17
N PRO A 62 -46.79 -22.27 10.03
CA PRO A 62 -47.28 -23.07 11.15
C PRO A 62 -46.10 -23.58 11.98
N SER A 63 -46.30 -23.68 13.30
CA SER A 63 -45.39 -24.36 14.23
C SER A 63 -45.26 -25.84 13.86
N GLY A 64 -44.29 -26.16 13.01
CA GLY A 64 -43.87 -27.51 12.65
C GLY A 64 -44.48 -28.07 11.36
N GLY A 65 -43.73 -28.00 10.25
CA GLY A 65 -43.87 -28.96 9.14
C GLY A 65 -43.57 -28.49 7.71
N ARG A 66 -42.27 -28.40 7.35
CA ARG A 66 -41.57 -28.74 6.07
C ARG A 66 -42.36 -28.65 4.74
N ARG A 67 -41.88 -27.96 3.68
CA ARG A 67 -40.75 -28.30 2.75
C ARG A 67 -40.33 -27.09 1.88
N LEU A 68 -39.03 -26.82 1.74
CA LEU A 68 -38.47 -25.84 0.77
C LEU A 68 -37.86 -26.55 -0.46
N ALA A 69 -37.63 -25.84 -1.57
CA ALA A 69 -36.93 -26.35 -2.76
C ALA A 69 -35.54 -25.74 -2.94
N ASP A 70 -34.55 -26.65 -2.96
CA ASP A 70 -33.09 -26.65 -3.19
C ASP A 70 -32.12 -25.50 -2.84
N TYR A 71 -30.96 -25.94 -2.34
CA TYR A 71 -29.84 -25.24 -1.71
C TYR A 71 -28.55 -25.99 -2.09
N ASP A 72 -27.51 -25.25 -2.44
CA ASP A 72 -26.17 -25.79 -2.67
C ASP A 72 -25.51 -26.15 -1.34
N ALA A 73 -24.95 -27.36 -1.25
CA ALA A 73 -24.42 -27.94 -0.03
C ALA A 73 -23.13 -27.27 0.49
N ALA A 74 -22.53 -26.33 -0.25
CA ALA A 74 -21.31 -25.63 0.14
C ALA A 74 -21.49 -24.51 1.20
N CYS A 75 -22.71 -24.01 1.44
CA CYS A 75 -22.90 -22.72 2.12
C CYS A 75 -23.45 -22.75 3.57
N GLY A 76 -23.40 -23.89 4.29
CA GLY A 76 -23.91 -23.98 5.67
C GLY A 76 -25.44 -24.07 5.81
N GLU A 77 -25.92 -24.81 6.81
CA GLU A 77 -27.34 -25.18 6.96
C GLU A 77 -28.24 -23.97 7.34
N LEU A 78 -29.52 -23.98 6.90
CA LEU A 78 -30.50 -22.95 7.27
C LEU A 78 -31.23 -23.28 8.57
N PHE A 79 -31.24 -22.33 9.50
CA PHE A 79 -31.92 -22.45 10.78
C PHE A 79 -32.84 -21.27 11.04
N TYR A 80 -34.00 -21.57 11.62
CA TYR A 80 -34.92 -20.56 12.13
C TYR A 80 -34.91 -20.59 13.66
N LEU A 81 -34.82 -19.42 14.28
CA LEU A 81 -34.92 -19.25 15.72
C LEU A 81 -36.16 -18.42 16.06
N GLU A 82 -37.04 -18.99 16.89
CA GLU A 82 -38.16 -18.26 17.46
C GLU A 82 -37.65 -17.39 18.63
N LEU A 83 -37.73 -16.07 18.49
CA LEU A 83 -37.20 -15.13 19.48
C LEU A 83 -38.20 -14.98 20.62
N ALA A 84 -37.81 -15.37 21.83
CA ALA A 84 -38.61 -15.16 23.02
C ALA A 84 -38.61 -13.67 23.42
N ALA A 85 -39.54 -12.91 22.85
CA ALA A 85 -39.84 -11.49 23.05
C ALA A 85 -38.96 -10.47 22.29
N PRO A 86 -39.57 -9.38 21.76
CA PRO A 86 -38.86 -8.36 21.00
C PRO A 86 -38.00 -7.48 21.94
N GLY A 87 -36.69 -7.44 21.70
CA GLY A 87 -35.78 -6.48 22.35
C GLY A 87 -34.40 -7.01 22.78
N GLU A 88 -34.17 -8.33 22.84
CA GLU A 88 -32.83 -8.86 23.13
C GLU A 88 -32.00 -8.91 21.83
N GLY A 89 -31.09 -7.94 21.66
CA GLY A 89 -30.15 -7.91 20.56
C GLY A 89 -28.92 -8.79 20.85
N ALA A 90 -28.89 -10.01 20.31
CA ALA A 90 -27.64 -10.75 20.19
C ALA A 90 -26.82 -10.13 19.03
N LYS A 91 -25.74 -9.42 19.35
CA LYS A 91 -24.67 -9.16 18.36
C LYS A 91 -23.90 -10.47 18.19
N LEU A 92 -23.95 -11.04 17.00
CA LEU A 92 -23.23 -12.27 16.63
C LEU A 92 -22.09 -11.90 15.66
N ALA A 93 -20.88 -12.38 15.95
CA ALA A 93 -19.66 -12.07 15.20
C ALA A 93 -19.37 -13.14 14.12
N GLY A 94 -19.08 -12.68 12.90
CA GLY A 94 -18.21 -13.27 11.86
C GLY A 94 -18.34 -14.72 11.40
N ARG A 95 -19.15 -15.58 12.01
CA ARG A 95 -19.23 -17.02 11.69
C ARG A 95 -20.65 -17.56 11.50
N VAL A 96 -21.67 -16.70 11.63
CA VAL A 96 -23.10 -17.03 11.46
C VAL A 96 -23.76 -15.86 10.73
N HIS A 97 -24.36 -16.12 9.55
CA HIS A 97 -24.98 -15.07 8.74
C HIS A 97 -26.47 -14.94 9.07
N LEU A 98 -26.90 -13.77 9.59
CA LEU A 98 -28.30 -13.42 9.77
C LEU A 98 -28.89 -12.99 8.42
N LEU A 99 -29.87 -13.72 7.91
CA LEU A 99 -30.49 -13.45 6.62
C LEU A 99 -31.72 -12.54 6.75
N ASP A 100 -32.51 -12.70 7.81
CA ASP A 100 -33.68 -11.84 8.10
C ASP A 100 -34.08 -11.89 9.59
N ARG A 101 -34.69 -10.81 10.12
CA ARG A 101 -35.16 -10.71 11.50
C ARG A 101 -36.50 -9.98 11.58
N GLN A 102 -37.49 -10.64 12.19
CA GLN A 102 -38.83 -10.12 12.46
C GLN A 102 -39.15 -10.21 13.96
N ASP A 103 -40.22 -9.55 14.42
CA ASP A 103 -40.64 -9.53 15.85
C ASP A 103 -40.91 -10.94 16.44
N ALA A 104 -41.20 -11.93 15.58
CA ALA A 104 -41.52 -13.31 15.97
C ALA A 104 -40.39 -14.32 15.72
N GLY A 105 -39.24 -13.92 15.16
CA GLY A 105 -38.11 -14.83 14.91
C GLY A 105 -37.08 -14.32 13.89
N ALA A 106 -36.01 -15.09 13.72
CA ALA A 106 -34.89 -14.75 12.85
C ALA A 106 -34.39 -15.97 12.05
N LEU A 107 -33.96 -15.71 10.81
CA LEU A 107 -33.46 -16.71 9.87
C LEU A 107 -31.93 -16.60 9.73
N PHE A 108 -31.23 -17.72 9.84
CA PHE A 108 -29.77 -17.79 9.84
C PHE A 108 -29.21 -18.84 8.90
N GLN A 109 -27.98 -18.62 8.45
CA GLN A 109 -27.15 -19.55 7.68
C GLN A 109 -25.83 -19.82 8.41
N ALA A 110 -25.61 -21.08 8.84
CA ALA A 110 -24.42 -21.52 9.58
C ALA A 110 -24.32 -23.06 9.68
N GLY A 111 -23.13 -23.57 10.00
CA GLY A 111 -22.93 -24.96 10.44
C GLY A 111 -23.51 -25.22 11.84
N LEU A 112 -23.93 -26.47 12.12
CA LEU A 112 -24.50 -26.87 13.42
C LEU A 112 -23.50 -26.70 14.58
N ASP A 113 -22.23 -26.98 14.32
CA ASP A 113 -21.08 -26.79 15.20
C ASP A 113 -20.85 -25.30 15.54
N GLN A 114 -21.04 -24.42 14.56
CA GLN A 114 -20.93 -22.97 14.74
C GLN A 114 -22.08 -22.42 15.62
N LEU A 115 -23.29 -22.95 15.47
CA LEU A 115 -24.44 -22.59 16.33
C LEU A 115 -24.28 -23.08 17.77
N GLN A 116 -23.72 -24.27 17.99
CA GLN A 116 -23.44 -24.80 19.33
C GLN A 116 -22.35 -24.03 20.08
N ALA A 117 -21.48 -23.31 19.36
CA ALA A 117 -20.45 -22.45 19.92
C ALA A 117 -20.96 -21.07 20.36
N LEU A 118 -22.20 -20.71 20.02
CA LEU A 118 -22.81 -19.44 20.43
C LEU A 118 -23.22 -19.48 21.91
N PRO A 119 -23.13 -18.35 22.65
CA PRO A 119 -23.70 -18.26 24.00
C PRO A 119 -25.21 -18.57 23.95
N PRO A 120 -25.81 -19.15 25.01
CA PRO A 120 -27.16 -19.69 24.96
C PRO A 120 -28.21 -18.59 24.72
N ILE A 121 -28.61 -18.42 23.46
CA ILE A 121 -29.77 -17.64 23.06
C ILE A 121 -31.01 -18.45 23.44
N ARG A 122 -31.97 -17.85 24.17
CA ARG A 122 -33.20 -18.54 24.59
C ARG A 122 -34.12 -18.74 23.37
N GLY A 123 -34.19 -19.97 22.86
CA GLY A 123 -35.14 -20.41 21.83
C GLY A 123 -34.75 -21.79 21.26
N GLU A 124 -35.71 -22.51 20.68
CA GLU A 124 -35.41 -23.78 19.98
C GLU A 124 -35.00 -23.49 18.54
N TRP A 125 -33.75 -23.83 18.20
CA TRP A 125 -33.26 -23.78 16.83
C TRP A 125 -33.96 -24.85 15.99
N THR A 126 -34.71 -24.42 14.99
CA THR A 126 -35.37 -25.33 14.05
C THR A 126 -34.56 -25.39 12.75
N ARG A 127 -33.92 -26.54 12.51
CA ARG A 127 -33.28 -26.82 11.22
C ARG A 127 -34.34 -26.95 10.13
N LEU A 128 -34.23 -26.15 9.08
CA LEU A 128 -35.10 -26.26 7.91
C LEU A 128 -34.57 -27.34 6.98
N THR A 129 -35.39 -28.34 6.67
CA THR A 129 -35.04 -29.38 5.69
C THR A 129 -35.50 -28.96 4.30
N LEU A 130 -34.54 -28.74 3.43
CA LEU A 130 -34.74 -28.38 2.03
C LEU A 130 -34.92 -29.68 1.24
N THR A 131 -35.94 -29.75 0.39
CA THR A 131 -36.25 -30.87 -0.48
C THR A 131 -35.94 -30.45 -1.92
N PRO A 132 -34.84 -30.92 -2.53
CA PRO A 132 -34.46 -30.58 -3.90
C PRO A 132 -35.63 -30.73 -4.87
N LYS A 133 -35.96 -29.66 -5.60
CA LYS A 133 -36.74 -29.76 -6.84
C LYS A 133 -35.86 -29.23 -7.98
N PRO A 134 -35.79 -29.95 -9.11
CA PRO A 134 -34.87 -29.61 -10.18
C PRO A 134 -35.13 -28.19 -10.69
N TYR A 135 -34.16 -27.31 -10.49
CA TYR A 135 -34.12 -26.00 -11.13
C TYR A 135 -33.60 -26.21 -12.55
N ASN A 136 -34.47 -25.98 -13.52
CA ASN A 136 -34.09 -25.94 -14.92
C ASN A 136 -33.28 -24.66 -15.17
N ARG A 137 -31.94 -24.79 -15.17
CA ARG A 137 -31.08 -24.03 -16.08
C ARG A 137 -31.76 -24.08 -17.46
N PRO A 138 -31.82 -22.98 -18.25
CA PRO A 138 -32.25 -23.12 -19.64
C PRO A 138 -31.46 -24.28 -20.23
N PRO A 139 -32.08 -25.23 -20.95
CA PRO A 139 -31.33 -26.27 -21.63
C PRO A 139 -30.55 -25.61 -22.77
N GLY A 140 -29.40 -25.04 -22.45
CA GLY A 140 -28.22 -25.38 -23.20
C GLY A 140 -27.81 -26.74 -22.69
N ASN A 141 -27.55 -27.68 -23.59
CA ASN A 141 -26.69 -28.82 -23.26
C ASN A 141 -25.45 -28.31 -22.48
N PRO A 142 -24.75 -29.15 -21.69
CA PRO A 142 -23.32 -28.85 -21.46
C PRO A 142 -22.75 -28.45 -22.82
N PRO A 143 -21.99 -27.35 -22.96
CA PRO A 143 -21.39 -27.04 -24.24
C PRO A 143 -20.64 -28.31 -24.66
N ARG A 144 -21.18 -29.01 -25.66
CA ARG A 144 -20.36 -29.90 -26.45
C ARG A 144 -19.51 -28.93 -27.23
N TYR A 145 -18.33 -28.66 -26.70
CA TYR A 145 -17.27 -28.12 -27.54
C TYR A 145 -17.16 -29.07 -28.73
N SER A 146 -16.96 -28.48 -29.91
CA SER A 146 -16.79 -29.23 -31.14
C SER A 146 -15.75 -30.34 -30.91
N ASP A 147 -16.01 -31.54 -31.45
CA ASP A 147 -15.04 -32.65 -31.42
C ASP A 147 -13.77 -32.30 -32.25
N ASP A 148 -13.84 -31.24 -33.07
CA ASP A 148 -12.74 -30.67 -33.85
C ASP A 148 -12.41 -29.25 -33.38
N PHE A 149 -11.13 -28.92 -33.22
CA PHE A 149 -10.67 -27.54 -32.98
C PHE A 149 -11.06 -26.60 -34.12
N SER A 150 -11.36 -25.34 -33.78
CA SER A 150 -11.52 -24.27 -34.74
C SER A 150 -10.32 -24.19 -35.70
N PRO A 151 -10.55 -23.91 -37.00
CA PRO A 151 -9.46 -23.87 -38.00
C PRO A 151 -8.39 -22.80 -37.71
N TYR A 152 -8.67 -21.83 -36.82
CA TYR A 152 -7.69 -20.82 -36.40
C TYR A 152 -6.68 -21.33 -35.37
N VAL A 153 -7.07 -22.30 -34.54
CA VAL A 153 -6.27 -22.77 -33.39
C VAL A 153 -4.92 -23.35 -33.80
N PRO A 154 -4.80 -24.19 -34.84
CA PRO A 154 -3.48 -24.70 -35.27
C PRO A 154 -2.46 -23.59 -35.58
N GLY A 155 -2.90 -22.52 -36.25
CA GLY A 155 -2.04 -21.38 -36.56
C GLY A 155 -1.58 -20.60 -35.32
N MET A 156 -2.42 -20.52 -34.28
CA MET A 156 -2.03 -19.93 -33.01
C MET A 156 -1.02 -20.81 -32.26
N VAL A 157 -1.22 -22.12 -32.28
CA VAL A 157 -0.31 -23.10 -31.65
C VAL A 157 1.09 -23.07 -32.29
N ASP A 158 1.17 -22.88 -33.60
CA ASP A 158 2.44 -22.77 -34.33
C ASP A 158 3.26 -21.53 -33.95
N LEU A 159 2.63 -20.50 -33.37
CA LEU A 159 3.31 -19.28 -32.89
C LEU A 159 3.97 -19.44 -31.51
N VAL A 160 3.73 -20.54 -30.79
CA VAL A 160 4.34 -20.77 -29.47
C VAL A 160 5.86 -20.95 -29.59
N SER A 161 6.61 -20.06 -28.96
CA SER A 161 8.07 -20.06 -29.01
C SER A 161 8.68 -20.66 -27.75
N GLN A 162 9.39 -21.79 -27.89
CA GLN A 162 10.14 -22.39 -26.80
C GLN A 162 11.20 -21.41 -26.24
N THR A 163 11.84 -20.63 -27.10
CA THR A 163 12.85 -19.65 -26.70
C THR A 163 12.24 -18.55 -25.83
N LEU A 164 11.07 -18.02 -26.21
CA LEU A 164 10.39 -16.98 -25.42
C LEU A 164 9.92 -17.53 -24.08
N VAL A 165 9.28 -18.70 -24.06
CA VAL A 165 8.86 -19.36 -22.81
C VAL A 165 10.05 -19.55 -21.86
N THR A 166 11.19 -20.02 -22.37
CA THR A 166 12.40 -20.18 -21.57
C THR A 166 12.94 -18.84 -21.08
N GLY A 167 12.89 -17.81 -21.92
CA GLY A 167 13.29 -16.45 -21.58
C GLY A 167 12.45 -15.86 -20.46
N TYR A 168 11.13 -16.03 -20.49
CA TYR A 168 10.23 -15.56 -19.44
C TYR A 168 10.50 -16.23 -18.09
N ILE A 169 10.77 -17.54 -18.08
CA ILE A 169 11.15 -18.25 -16.86
C ILE A 169 12.47 -17.70 -16.31
N GLN A 170 13.48 -17.50 -17.17
CA GLN A 170 14.77 -16.93 -16.75
C GLN A 170 14.59 -15.52 -16.18
N SER A 171 13.83 -14.65 -16.85
CA SER A 171 13.61 -13.27 -16.39
C SER A 171 12.93 -13.24 -15.02
N LEU A 172 11.98 -14.14 -14.76
CA LEU A 172 11.37 -14.24 -13.44
C LEU A 172 12.36 -14.78 -12.40
N GLU A 173 13.14 -15.82 -12.72
CA GLU A 173 14.21 -16.34 -11.86
C GLU A 173 15.25 -15.28 -11.46
N ASP A 174 15.61 -14.40 -12.41
CA ASP A 174 16.66 -13.38 -12.26
C ASP A 174 16.34 -12.30 -11.21
N PHE A 175 15.08 -12.19 -10.76
CA PHE A 175 14.73 -11.35 -9.60
C PHE A 175 15.33 -11.85 -8.28
N VAL A 176 15.95 -13.05 -8.26
CA VAL A 176 16.57 -13.72 -7.10
C VAL A 176 15.55 -14.20 -6.06
N THR A 177 14.55 -13.39 -5.74
CA THR A 177 13.40 -13.72 -4.92
C THR A 177 12.17 -13.02 -5.47
N ARG A 178 11.03 -13.71 -5.46
CA ARG A 178 9.72 -13.11 -5.72
C ARG A 178 8.77 -13.33 -4.54
N ASN A 179 9.31 -13.50 -3.34
CA ASN A 179 8.51 -13.62 -2.12
C ASN A 179 7.63 -12.37 -1.95
N THR A 180 6.34 -12.57 -1.71
CA THR A 180 5.31 -11.52 -1.67
C THR A 180 5.68 -10.32 -0.81
N PHE A 181 6.44 -10.47 0.28
CA PHE A 181 6.81 -9.34 1.15
C PHE A 181 8.04 -8.54 0.69
N THR A 182 8.63 -8.89 -0.45
CA THR A 182 9.84 -8.24 -0.98
C THR A 182 9.51 -7.19 -2.05
N LEU A 183 10.43 -6.23 -2.23
CA LEU A 183 10.35 -5.24 -3.31
C LEU A 183 10.50 -5.91 -4.69
N GLN A 184 11.31 -6.96 -4.77
CA GLN A 184 11.53 -7.73 -6.00
C GLN A 184 10.25 -8.40 -6.51
N CYS A 185 9.35 -8.79 -5.62
CA CYS A 185 8.02 -9.26 -6.02
C CYS A 185 7.20 -8.14 -6.69
N ASP A 186 7.26 -6.90 -6.17
CA ASP A 186 6.57 -5.75 -6.76
C ASP A 186 7.19 -5.38 -8.14
N GLN A 187 8.52 -5.50 -8.26
CA GLN A 187 9.23 -5.35 -9.53
C GLN A 187 8.85 -6.44 -10.54
N ALA A 188 8.68 -7.69 -10.10
CA ALA A 188 8.21 -8.79 -10.95
C ALA A 188 6.78 -8.54 -11.44
N ALA A 189 5.87 -8.06 -10.58
CA ALA A 189 4.51 -7.68 -10.95
C ALA A 189 4.51 -6.66 -12.11
N SER A 190 5.36 -5.65 -11.97
CA SER A 190 5.53 -4.58 -12.94
C SER A 190 6.13 -5.06 -14.26
N TRP A 191 7.08 -5.99 -14.19
CA TRP A 191 7.65 -6.61 -15.37
C TRP A 191 6.62 -7.43 -16.16
N ILE A 192 5.76 -8.19 -15.48
CA ILE A 192 4.66 -8.96 -16.10
C ILE A 192 3.65 -8.03 -16.75
N LEU A 193 3.27 -6.96 -16.05
CA LEU A 193 2.36 -5.94 -16.55
C LEU A 193 2.87 -5.32 -17.86
N ASN A 194 4.16 -4.94 -17.90
CA ASN A 194 4.81 -4.42 -19.10
C ASN A 194 4.72 -5.43 -20.26
N GLN A 195 4.74 -6.75 -20.00
CA GLN A 195 4.51 -7.75 -21.05
C GLN A 195 3.10 -7.60 -21.64
N PHE A 196 2.07 -7.58 -20.79
CA PHE A 196 0.68 -7.48 -21.24
C PHE A 196 0.41 -6.19 -22.01
N GLU A 197 0.92 -5.05 -21.53
CA GLU A 197 0.82 -3.76 -22.22
C GLU A 197 1.54 -3.78 -23.58
N SER A 198 2.71 -4.42 -23.67
CA SER A 198 3.44 -4.56 -24.94
C SER A 198 2.68 -5.37 -25.99
N PHE A 199 1.80 -6.26 -25.54
CA PHE A 199 0.92 -7.07 -26.41
C PHE A 199 -0.36 -6.34 -26.81
N GLY A 200 -0.58 -5.12 -26.33
CA GLY A 200 -1.76 -4.30 -26.60
C GLY A 200 -3.02 -4.77 -25.86
N LEU A 201 -2.86 -5.42 -24.70
CA LEU A 201 -3.97 -5.79 -23.83
C LEU A 201 -4.36 -4.62 -22.91
N ASP A 202 -5.62 -4.61 -22.46
CA ASP A 202 -6.04 -3.74 -21.36
C ASP A 202 -5.51 -4.35 -20.05
N ALA A 203 -4.43 -3.79 -19.52
CA ALA A 203 -3.67 -4.37 -18.42
C ALA A 203 -3.66 -3.46 -17.20
N TYR A 204 -3.74 -4.05 -16.00
CA TYR A 204 -3.80 -3.32 -14.75
C TYR A 204 -3.30 -4.15 -13.55
N LEU A 205 -2.90 -3.45 -12.49
CA LEU A 205 -2.62 -4.06 -11.19
C LEU A 205 -3.87 -4.08 -10.31
N HIS A 206 -4.25 -5.26 -9.83
CA HIS A 206 -5.30 -5.43 -8.84
C HIS A 206 -4.66 -5.46 -7.44
N SER A 207 -4.82 -4.38 -6.69
CA SER A 207 -4.24 -4.22 -5.35
C SER A 207 -5.04 -4.94 -4.27
N TYR A 208 -4.34 -5.57 -3.31
CA TYR A 208 -4.93 -6.14 -2.09
C TYR A 208 -3.96 -5.97 -0.92
N ASN A 209 -4.45 -6.12 0.32
CA ASN A 209 -3.63 -5.96 1.52
C ASN A 209 -3.33 -7.31 2.16
N ILE A 210 -2.06 -7.54 2.50
CA ILE A 210 -1.57 -8.73 3.21
C ILE A 210 -0.53 -8.32 4.25
N GLY A 211 -0.71 -8.71 5.51
CA GLY A 211 0.28 -8.42 6.56
C GLY A 211 0.59 -6.93 6.78
N GLY A 212 -0.33 -6.01 6.44
CA GLY A 212 -0.12 -4.56 6.56
C GLY A 212 0.65 -3.92 5.40
N VAL A 213 0.95 -4.68 4.34
CA VAL A 213 1.51 -4.17 3.08
C VAL A 213 0.52 -4.35 1.92
N THR A 214 0.56 -3.45 0.95
CA THR A 214 -0.23 -3.54 -0.28
C THR A 214 0.56 -4.32 -1.32
N LYS A 215 -0.12 -5.27 -1.98
CA LYS A 215 0.43 -6.19 -2.99
C LYS A 215 -0.51 -6.31 -4.18
N TYR A 216 -0.04 -6.90 -5.27
CA TYR A 216 -0.68 -6.73 -6.58
C TYR A 216 -0.81 -8.05 -7.34
N ASN A 217 -2.03 -8.38 -7.76
CA ASN A 217 -2.19 -9.32 -8.87
C ASN A 217 -2.06 -8.53 -10.19
N VAL A 218 -1.54 -9.17 -11.23
CA VAL A 218 -1.40 -8.56 -12.56
C VAL A 218 -2.46 -9.12 -13.49
N VAL A 219 -3.26 -8.26 -14.12
CA VAL A 219 -4.34 -8.66 -15.03
C VAL A 219 -4.10 -8.05 -16.41
N GLY A 220 -4.21 -8.87 -17.45
CA GLY A 220 -4.38 -8.41 -18.84
C GLY A 220 -5.71 -8.90 -19.40
N GLU A 221 -6.46 -8.06 -20.10
CA GLU A 221 -7.78 -8.38 -20.64
C GLU A 221 -7.81 -8.28 -22.17
N LYS A 222 -8.40 -9.31 -22.77
CA LYS A 222 -8.84 -9.32 -24.17
C LYS A 222 -10.36 -9.38 -24.22
N LEU A 223 -10.98 -8.26 -24.58
CA LEU A 223 -12.44 -8.13 -24.63
C LEU A 223 -13.08 -9.03 -25.70
N GLY A 224 -14.15 -9.73 -25.30
CA GLY A 224 -14.96 -10.56 -26.18
C GLY A 224 -15.85 -9.74 -27.12
N THR A 225 -16.00 -10.20 -28.35
CA THR A 225 -16.72 -9.47 -29.40
C THR A 225 -18.24 -9.67 -29.38
N LEU A 226 -18.72 -10.81 -28.85
CA LEU A 226 -20.14 -11.19 -28.87
C LEU A 226 -20.74 -11.35 -27.46
N TYR A 227 -19.94 -11.90 -26.54
CA TYR A 227 -20.29 -12.13 -25.14
C TYR A 227 -19.22 -11.50 -24.22
N PRO A 228 -19.08 -10.16 -24.23
CA PRO A 228 -18.07 -9.46 -23.43
C PRO A 228 -18.20 -9.72 -21.92
N ASP A 229 -19.42 -9.99 -21.44
CA ASP A 229 -19.67 -10.28 -20.02
C ASP A 229 -19.26 -11.71 -19.61
N SER A 230 -19.04 -12.62 -20.58
CA SER A 230 -18.64 -14.01 -20.33
C SER A 230 -17.12 -14.11 -20.27
N VAL A 231 -16.56 -14.17 -19.06
CA VAL A 231 -15.12 -14.08 -18.83
C VAL A 231 -14.48 -15.45 -18.60
N LEU A 232 -13.49 -15.81 -19.40
CA LEU A 232 -12.62 -16.97 -19.21
C LEU A 232 -11.27 -16.50 -18.66
N PHE A 233 -10.70 -17.29 -17.75
CA PHE A 233 -9.45 -16.92 -17.08
C PHE A 233 -8.36 -17.94 -17.40
N ILE A 234 -7.15 -17.48 -17.66
CA ILE A 234 -5.94 -18.31 -17.54
C ILE A 234 -5.06 -17.71 -16.44
N THR A 235 -4.66 -18.55 -15.49
CA THR A 235 -4.07 -18.10 -14.23
C THR A 235 -2.82 -18.88 -13.85
N ALA A 236 -1.92 -18.19 -13.16
CA ALA A 236 -0.77 -18.74 -12.46
C ALA A 236 -0.37 -17.75 -11.35
N HIS A 237 0.45 -18.15 -10.39
CA HIS A 237 1.08 -17.20 -9.47
C HIS A 237 2.52 -16.93 -9.88
N TYR A 238 2.99 -15.72 -9.58
CA TYR A 238 4.35 -15.29 -9.89
C TYR A 238 5.22 -15.12 -8.65
N ASP A 239 4.63 -15.10 -7.44
CA ASP A 239 5.40 -15.14 -6.20
C ASP A 239 6.08 -16.51 -6.00
N ALA A 240 7.09 -16.54 -5.14
CA ALA A 240 7.86 -17.75 -4.84
C ALA A 240 8.32 -17.77 -3.39
N THR A 241 8.52 -18.96 -2.82
CA THR A 241 9.06 -19.15 -1.46
C THR A 241 10.17 -20.20 -1.38
N ILE A 242 10.88 -20.24 -0.25
CA ILE A 242 11.73 -21.38 0.15
C ILE A 242 11.19 -22.13 1.38
N GLY A 243 9.88 -22.03 1.62
CA GLY A 243 9.15 -22.76 2.67
C GLY A 243 8.95 -21.98 3.97
N SER A 244 9.23 -20.67 3.99
CA SER A 244 8.94 -19.76 5.10
C SER A 244 8.13 -18.53 4.62
N PRO A 245 6.91 -18.73 4.09
CA PRO A 245 6.17 -17.71 3.33
C PRO A 245 5.79 -16.46 4.13
N GLY A 246 5.80 -16.52 5.48
CA GLY A 246 5.48 -15.38 6.35
C GLY A 246 6.65 -14.44 6.64
N SER A 247 7.78 -14.54 5.94
CA SER A 247 8.94 -13.67 6.12
C SER A 247 9.53 -13.26 4.76
N PRO A 248 10.13 -12.06 4.65
CA PRO A 248 10.84 -11.66 3.44
C PRO A 248 12.08 -12.55 3.27
N GLU A 249 12.02 -13.45 2.29
CA GLU A 249 13.09 -14.40 1.99
C GLU A 249 14.06 -13.81 0.96
N PRO A 250 15.38 -13.78 1.23
CA PRO A 250 16.34 -13.08 0.36
C PRO A 250 16.66 -13.83 -0.95
N VAL A 251 16.38 -15.13 -1.04
CA VAL A 251 16.62 -15.95 -2.23
C VAL A 251 15.52 -17.00 -2.36
N ALA A 252 14.68 -16.87 -3.38
CA ALA A 252 13.59 -17.79 -3.73
C ALA A 252 13.39 -17.74 -5.26
N PRO A 253 14.21 -18.47 -6.04
CA PRO A 253 14.25 -18.31 -7.50
C PRO A 253 12.99 -18.84 -8.20
N GLY A 254 12.37 -19.90 -7.69
CA GLY A 254 11.02 -20.34 -8.08
C GLY A 254 10.83 -20.55 -9.59
N ALA A 255 11.78 -21.20 -10.26
CA ALA A 255 11.78 -21.35 -11.72
C ALA A 255 10.64 -22.25 -12.23
N ASP A 256 10.42 -23.40 -11.59
CA ASP A 256 9.25 -24.22 -11.86
C ASP A 256 8.05 -23.73 -11.05
N ASP A 257 8.26 -23.32 -9.79
CA ASP A 257 7.25 -22.89 -8.82
C ASP A 257 7.36 -21.39 -8.46
N ASN A 258 6.68 -20.49 -9.17
CA ASN A 258 5.85 -20.76 -10.34
C ASN A 258 6.09 -19.81 -11.54
N ALA A 259 7.37 -19.50 -11.79
CA ALA A 259 7.75 -18.79 -13.01
C ALA A 259 7.32 -19.55 -14.29
N SER A 260 7.27 -20.89 -14.25
CA SER A 260 6.81 -21.71 -15.37
C SER A 260 5.33 -21.50 -15.74
N GLY A 261 4.43 -21.46 -14.76
CA GLY A 261 3.00 -21.18 -14.96
C GLY A 261 2.79 -19.74 -15.41
N THR A 262 3.50 -18.79 -14.80
CA THR A 262 3.45 -17.38 -15.21
C THR A 262 3.94 -17.20 -16.65
N ALA A 263 5.00 -17.88 -17.07
CA ALA A 263 5.45 -17.89 -18.47
C ALA A 263 4.39 -18.47 -19.43
N CYS A 264 3.60 -19.47 -18.99
CA CYS A 264 2.47 -19.98 -19.75
C CYS A 264 1.38 -18.92 -19.96
N VAL A 265 1.06 -18.14 -18.91
CA VAL A 265 0.11 -17.02 -19.00
C VAL A 265 0.61 -15.96 -19.98
N ILE A 266 1.88 -15.53 -19.87
CA ILE A 266 2.48 -14.49 -20.70
C ILE A 266 2.51 -14.88 -22.18
N GLU A 267 3.01 -16.08 -22.52
CA GLU A 267 3.09 -16.51 -23.93
C GLU A 267 1.70 -16.73 -24.54
N THR A 268 0.73 -17.20 -23.73
CA THR A 268 -0.66 -17.30 -24.18
C THR A 268 -1.26 -15.91 -24.43
N ALA A 269 -0.99 -14.94 -23.55
CA ALA A 269 -1.42 -13.56 -23.70
C ALA A 269 -0.86 -12.92 -24.99
N ARG A 270 0.44 -13.10 -25.24
CA ARG A 270 1.13 -12.61 -26.45
C ARG A 270 0.47 -13.07 -27.74
N ILE A 271 0.08 -14.33 -27.81
CA ILE A 271 -0.47 -14.91 -29.04
C ILE A 271 -1.96 -14.60 -29.16
N LEU A 272 -2.74 -14.77 -28.09
CA LEU A 272 -4.19 -14.57 -28.17
C LEU A 272 -4.56 -13.09 -28.31
N SER A 273 -3.72 -12.14 -27.90
CA SER A 273 -3.96 -10.70 -28.16
C SER A 273 -4.12 -10.38 -29.66
N LEU A 274 -3.48 -11.16 -30.53
CA LEU A 274 -3.45 -11.03 -31.99
C LEU A 274 -4.74 -11.48 -32.69
N TYR A 275 -5.70 -12.04 -31.95
CA TYR A 275 -6.94 -12.61 -32.48
C TYR A 275 -8.16 -12.08 -31.73
N ASN A 276 -9.36 -12.32 -32.28
CA ASN A 276 -10.62 -11.95 -31.63
C ASN A 276 -11.44 -13.18 -31.26
N PHE A 277 -12.12 -13.11 -30.12
CA PHE A 277 -12.91 -14.18 -29.55
C PHE A 277 -14.33 -13.72 -29.30
N GLU A 278 -15.29 -14.64 -29.29
CA GLU A 278 -16.65 -14.29 -28.90
C GLU A 278 -16.73 -13.92 -27.41
N LYS A 279 -15.90 -14.55 -26.57
CA LYS A 279 -15.85 -14.35 -25.11
C LYS A 279 -14.63 -13.55 -24.67
N THR A 280 -14.74 -12.90 -23.52
CA THR A 280 -13.62 -12.18 -22.90
C THR A 280 -12.62 -13.18 -22.30
N ILE A 281 -11.34 -12.89 -22.46
CA ILE A 281 -10.24 -13.66 -21.85
C ILE A 281 -9.47 -12.74 -20.91
N ARG A 282 -9.25 -13.17 -19.67
CA ARG A 282 -8.36 -12.52 -18.70
C ARG A 282 -7.14 -13.40 -18.42
N PHE A 283 -5.97 -12.80 -18.58
CA PHE A 283 -4.67 -13.35 -18.24
C PHE A 283 -4.32 -12.83 -16.85
N VAL A 284 -4.20 -13.70 -15.85
CA VAL A 284 -3.99 -13.26 -14.46
C VAL A 284 -2.75 -13.92 -13.88
N ALA A 285 -1.81 -13.11 -13.40
CA ALA A 285 -0.68 -13.55 -12.59
C ALA A 285 -0.90 -13.10 -11.15
N PHE A 286 -1.09 -14.05 -10.23
CA PHE A 286 -1.35 -13.79 -8.82
C PHE A 286 -0.05 -13.62 -8.02
N SER A 287 -0.07 -12.78 -6.98
CA SER A 287 0.88 -12.88 -5.86
C SER A 287 0.17 -13.41 -4.62
N GLY A 288 0.92 -13.75 -3.58
CA GLY A 288 0.35 -14.19 -2.31
C GLY A 288 -0.20 -15.62 -2.33
N GLU A 289 0.10 -16.40 -3.36
CA GLU A 289 -0.26 -17.83 -3.42
C GLU A 289 0.43 -18.57 -2.28
N GLU A 290 1.73 -18.31 -2.12
CA GLU A 290 2.59 -19.00 -1.16
C GLU A 290 2.23 -18.62 0.29
N GLN A 291 1.53 -17.49 0.46
CA GLN A 291 0.99 -17.03 1.74
C GLN A 291 -0.43 -17.54 2.01
N GLY A 292 -0.91 -18.52 1.24
CA GLY A 292 -2.20 -19.15 1.40
C GLY A 292 -3.28 -18.62 0.47
N LEU A 293 -2.95 -18.47 -0.83
CA LEU A 293 -3.89 -18.08 -1.90
C LEU A 293 -4.50 -16.68 -1.71
N VAL A 294 -3.81 -15.79 -0.97
CA VAL A 294 -4.40 -14.53 -0.53
C VAL A 294 -4.74 -13.63 -1.72
N GLY A 295 -3.88 -13.56 -2.73
CA GLY A 295 -4.14 -12.75 -3.92
C GLY A 295 -5.35 -13.22 -4.71
N SER A 296 -5.47 -14.53 -4.95
CA SER A 296 -6.58 -15.10 -5.71
C SER A 296 -7.91 -15.09 -4.94
N PHE A 297 -7.91 -15.23 -3.61
CA PHE A 297 -9.11 -15.02 -2.79
C PHE A 297 -9.63 -13.58 -2.89
N ASN A 298 -8.75 -12.58 -2.71
CA ASN A 298 -9.17 -11.17 -2.82
C ASN A 298 -9.70 -10.86 -4.22
N TYR A 299 -9.06 -11.40 -5.26
CA TYR A 299 -9.53 -11.20 -6.63
C TYR A 299 -10.90 -11.83 -6.89
N VAL A 300 -11.12 -13.06 -6.41
CA VAL A 300 -12.43 -13.75 -6.54
C VAL A 300 -13.53 -13.03 -5.75
N ASP A 301 -13.22 -12.51 -4.57
CA ASP A 301 -14.17 -11.70 -3.78
C ASP A 301 -14.61 -10.44 -4.54
N ASP A 302 -13.68 -9.76 -5.20
CA ASP A 302 -13.99 -8.60 -6.04
C ASP A 302 -14.81 -8.98 -7.29
N LEU A 303 -14.54 -10.13 -7.93
CA LEU A 303 -15.37 -10.63 -9.02
C LEU A 303 -16.80 -10.94 -8.58
N LEU A 304 -16.97 -11.51 -7.37
CA LEU A 304 -18.27 -11.78 -6.76
C LEU A 304 -19.02 -10.49 -6.46
N ALA A 305 -18.32 -9.50 -5.89
CA ALA A 305 -18.88 -8.17 -5.62
C ALA A 305 -19.32 -7.45 -6.91
N ALA A 306 -18.52 -7.57 -7.97
CA ALA A 306 -18.81 -7.02 -9.29
C ALA A 306 -19.87 -7.82 -10.09
N GLN A 307 -20.29 -8.99 -9.59
CA GLN A 307 -21.23 -9.90 -10.28
C GLN A 307 -20.74 -10.34 -11.67
N THR A 308 -19.42 -10.56 -11.81
CA THR A 308 -18.83 -10.97 -13.09
C THR A 308 -19.34 -12.36 -13.51
N ALA A 309 -19.72 -12.53 -14.77
CA ALA A 309 -20.15 -13.84 -15.27
C ALA A 309 -18.92 -14.70 -15.65
N VAL A 310 -18.42 -15.44 -14.65
CA VAL A 310 -17.25 -16.33 -14.79
C VAL A 310 -17.61 -17.58 -15.59
N GLY A 311 -16.98 -17.74 -16.76
CA GLY A 311 -17.11 -18.88 -17.66
C GLY A 311 -16.21 -20.05 -17.30
N GLY A 312 -15.08 -19.79 -16.62
CA GLY A 312 -14.20 -20.80 -16.04
C GLY A 312 -12.74 -20.35 -15.96
N SER A 313 -11.96 -20.96 -15.05
CA SER A 313 -10.53 -20.65 -14.83
C SER A 313 -9.59 -21.82 -15.18
N PHE A 314 -8.55 -21.55 -15.97
CA PHE A 314 -7.49 -22.48 -16.35
C PHE A 314 -6.21 -22.15 -15.57
N ASN A 315 -5.95 -22.88 -14.48
CA ASN A 315 -4.79 -22.64 -13.63
C ASN A 315 -3.59 -23.53 -13.99
N TYR A 316 -2.41 -22.94 -14.08
CA TYR A 316 -1.15 -23.63 -14.36
C TYR A 316 -0.15 -23.38 -13.23
N ASP A 317 0.33 -24.45 -12.62
CA ASP A 317 1.27 -24.40 -11.51
C ASP A 317 2.26 -25.56 -11.59
N MET A 318 3.56 -25.25 -11.59
CA MET A 318 4.66 -26.18 -11.80
C MET A 318 4.54 -26.97 -13.11
N VAL A 319 4.83 -26.29 -14.23
CA VAL A 319 4.60 -26.79 -15.60
C VAL A 319 5.84 -26.79 -16.48
N ALA A 320 7.05 -26.79 -15.91
CA ALA A 320 8.30 -26.90 -16.66
C ALA A 320 9.11 -28.18 -16.38
N VAL A 321 8.80 -28.98 -15.36
CA VAL A 321 9.58 -30.21 -15.05
C VAL A 321 8.95 -31.49 -15.64
N SER A 322 9.81 -32.43 -16.06
CA SER A 322 9.40 -33.73 -16.60
C SER A 322 10.30 -34.87 -16.10
N SER A 323 9.77 -36.10 -16.00
CA SER A 323 10.56 -37.28 -15.62
C SER A 323 10.87 -38.19 -16.82
N GLY A 324 12.15 -38.44 -17.09
CA GLY A 324 12.59 -39.39 -18.12
C GLY A 324 12.44 -38.89 -19.56
N SER A 325 12.51 -39.81 -20.53
CA SER A 325 12.25 -39.50 -21.94
C SER A 325 10.73 -39.49 -22.22
N PRO A 326 10.25 -38.73 -23.23
CA PRO A 326 8.85 -38.76 -23.64
C PRO A 326 8.32 -40.20 -23.82
N PRO A 327 7.04 -40.46 -23.49
CA PRO A 327 6.04 -39.44 -23.21
C PRO A 327 6.06 -38.87 -21.78
N TRP A 328 5.84 -37.56 -21.65
CA TRP A 328 5.80 -36.86 -20.36
C TRP A 328 4.37 -36.71 -19.83
N GLY A 329 4.18 -36.77 -18.51
CA GLY A 329 2.87 -36.66 -17.89
C GLY A 329 2.48 -35.22 -17.55
N LEU A 330 1.29 -34.80 -17.97
CA LEU A 330 0.61 -33.59 -17.48
C LEU A 330 -0.66 -34.04 -16.74
N GLN A 331 -0.79 -33.65 -15.48
CA GLN A 331 -1.97 -33.98 -14.69
C GLN A 331 -2.98 -32.84 -14.76
N ILE A 332 -4.18 -33.14 -15.26
CA ILE A 332 -5.29 -32.19 -15.36
C ILE A 332 -6.23 -32.46 -14.20
N ARG A 333 -6.19 -31.62 -13.18
CA ARG A 333 -7.02 -31.76 -11.99
C ARG A 333 -8.33 -30.98 -12.17
N THR A 334 -9.44 -31.63 -11.85
CA THR A 334 -10.79 -31.05 -11.97
C THR A 334 -11.71 -31.58 -10.86
N ASN A 335 -12.91 -31.02 -10.73
CA ASN A 335 -13.93 -31.45 -9.77
C ASN A 335 -15.17 -32.06 -10.49
N SER A 336 -16.22 -32.39 -9.75
CA SER A 336 -17.43 -33.00 -10.32
C SER A 336 -18.33 -32.04 -11.10
N ASP A 337 -17.98 -30.77 -11.21
CA ASP A 337 -18.73 -29.82 -12.02
C ASP A 337 -18.64 -30.19 -13.51
N PRO A 338 -19.78 -30.32 -14.23
CA PRO A 338 -19.78 -30.69 -15.63
C PRO A 338 -19.03 -29.72 -16.56
N VAL A 339 -18.93 -28.43 -16.20
CA VAL A 339 -18.22 -27.43 -17.01
C VAL A 339 -16.71 -27.53 -16.74
N SER A 340 -16.28 -27.66 -15.48
CA SER A 340 -14.88 -27.96 -15.14
C SER A 340 -14.40 -29.25 -15.80
N MET A 341 -15.26 -30.27 -15.87
CA MET A 341 -14.97 -31.51 -16.58
C MET A 341 -14.86 -31.30 -18.09
N ALA A 342 -15.76 -30.49 -18.69
CA ALA A 342 -15.69 -30.19 -20.12
C ALA A 342 -14.43 -29.39 -20.49
N MET A 343 -14.01 -28.45 -19.63
CA MET A 343 -12.72 -27.75 -19.77
C MET A 343 -11.54 -28.72 -19.68
N ALA A 344 -11.54 -29.61 -18.68
CA ALA A 344 -10.49 -30.61 -18.52
C ALA A 344 -10.37 -31.54 -19.73
N ASN A 345 -11.50 -32.02 -20.27
CA ASN A 345 -11.52 -32.82 -21.50
C ASN A 345 -10.98 -32.05 -22.71
N LYS A 346 -11.19 -30.73 -22.78
CA LYS A 346 -10.66 -29.93 -23.90
C LYS A 346 -9.16 -29.71 -23.81
N ILE A 347 -8.62 -29.59 -22.59
CA ILE A 347 -7.18 -29.60 -22.35
C ILE A 347 -6.58 -30.94 -22.77
N ASP A 348 -7.23 -32.05 -22.39
CA ASP A 348 -6.83 -33.42 -22.75
C ASP A 348 -6.84 -33.63 -24.29
N GLU A 349 -7.86 -33.14 -24.97
CA GLU A 349 -7.92 -33.13 -26.44
C GLU A 349 -6.79 -32.30 -27.06
N ALA A 350 -6.46 -31.13 -26.49
CA ALA A 350 -5.38 -30.27 -26.95
C ALA A 350 -4.01 -30.92 -26.77
N VAL A 351 -3.77 -31.57 -25.63
CA VAL A 351 -2.56 -32.35 -25.36
C VAL A 351 -2.40 -33.44 -26.43
N ASN A 352 -3.45 -34.24 -26.64
CA ASN A 352 -3.42 -35.34 -27.61
C ASN A 352 -3.24 -34.86 -29.07
N THR A 353 -3.70 -33.66 -29.40
CA THR A 353 -3.66 -33.12 -30.78
C THR A 353 -2.37 -32.38 -31.09
N PHE A 354 -1.92 -31.51 -30.19
CA PHE A 354 -0.85 -30.53 -30.47
C PHE A 354 0.48 -30.85 -29.79
N THR A 355 0.53 -31.82 -28.88
CA THR A 355 1.73 -32.15 -28.09
C THR A 355 2.18 -33.61 -28.25
N PRO A 356 2.76 -33.98 -29.41
CA PRO A 356 3.20 -35.35 -29.64
C PRO A 356 4.28 -35.75 -28.60
N GLY A 357 3.98 -36.78 -27.79
CA GLY A 357 4.85 -37.23 -26.70
C GLY A 357 4.44 -36.76 -25.31
N PHE A 358 3.17 -36.39 -25.09
CA PHE A 358 2.58 -36.29 -23.75
C PHE A 358 1.66 -37.49 -23.48
N ILE A 359 1.45 -37.84 -22.20
CA ILE A 359 0.37 -38.72 -21.75
C ILE A 359 -0.48 -37.98 -20.72
N ASP A 360 -1.78 -38.03 -20.99
CA ASP A 360 -2.95 -37.69 -20.20
C ASP A 360 -3.09 -38.21 -18.79
N GLY A 361 -3.55 -37.40 -17.84
CA GLY A 361 -4.33 -37.93 -16.73
C GLY A 361 -5.27 -36.91 -16.13
N ILE A 362 -6.57 -36.98 -16.47
CA ILE A 362 -7.61 -36.26 -15.73
C ILE A 362 -7.76 -36.89 -14.33
N VAL A 363 -7.58 -36.07 -13.29
CA VAL A 363 -7.73 -36.48 -11.90
C VAL A 363 -8.86 -35.70 -11.24
N MET A 364 -9.81 -36.44 -10.68
CA MET A 364 -10.95 -35.90 -9.95
C MET A 364 -10.61 -35.66 -8.49
N LEU A 365 -10.78 -34.43 -8.03
CA LEU A 365 -10.60 -34.05 -6.63
C LEU A 365 -11.96 -33.72 -5.99
N SER A 366 -12.10 -33.99 -4.70
CA SER A 366 -13.33 -33.68 -3.95
C SER A 366 -13.40 -32.23 -3.47
N SER A 367 -12.24 -31.62 -3.14
CA SER A 367 -12.04 -30.23 -2.71
C SER A 367 -10.59 -30.09 -2.21
N SER A 368 -9.72 -29.35 -2.90
CA SER A 368 -8.32 -29.21 -2.47
C SER A 368 -7.76 -27.82 -2.75
N ALA A 369 -7.30 -27.14 -1.71
CA ALA A 369 -6.64 -25.84 -1.78
C ALA A 369 -5.17 -25.98 -2.20
N ASN A 370 -4.94 -26.46 -3.43
CA ASN A 370 -3.58 -26.77 -3.88
C ASN A 370 -2.90 -25.64 -4.65
N SER A 371 -3.65 -24.65 -5.17
CA SER A 371 -3.19 -23.50 -5.96
C SER A 371 -4.40 -22.58 -6.27
N ASP A 372 -4.25 -21.52 -7.07
CA ASP A 372 -5.24 -20.45 -7.30
C ASP A 372 -6.55 -20.87 -7.99
N HIS A 373 -6.65 -22.10 -8.52
CA HIS A 373 -7.94 -22.66 -8.96
C HIS A 373 -8.96 -22.80 -7.82
N TYR A 374 -8.49 -22.95 -6.58
CA TYR A 374 -9.35 -23.30 -5.45
C TYR A 374 -10.33 -22.18 -5.06
N PRO A 375 -9.95 -20.90 -4.95
CA PRO A 375 -10.90 -19.80 -4.74
C PRO A 375 -12.05 -19.78 -5.75
N PHE A 376 -11.82 -20.13 -7.03
CA PHE A 376 -12.88 -20.23 -8.03
C PHE A 376 -13.85 -21.39 -7.72
N TRP A 377 -13.34 -22.55 -7.28
CA TRP A 377 -14.21 -23.66 -6.85
C TRP A 377 -15.02 -23.32 -5.59
N GLU A 378 -14.42 -22.64 -4.61
CA GLU A 378 -15.12 -22.19 -3.40
C GLU A 378 -16.23 -21.19 -3.73
N ALA A 379 -16.03 -20.32 -4.73
CA ALA A 379 -17.06 -19.44 -5.27
C ALA A 379 -18.14 -20.15 -6.12
N GLY A 380 -18.01 -21.47 -6.35
CA GLY A 380 -18.93 -22.26 -7.15
C GLY A 380 -18.74 -22.10 -8.66
N TRP A 381 -17.58 -21.61 -9.11
CA TRP A 381 -17.26 -21.41 -10.52
C TRP A 381 -16.43 -22.55 -11.11
N PRO A 382 -16.54 -22.81 -12.43
CA PRO A 382 -15.74 -23.84 -13.08
C PRO A 382 -14.24 -23.51 -13.06
N ALA A 383 -13.40 -24.49 -12.74
CA ALA A 383 -11.95 -24.30 -12.84
C ALA A 383 -11.20 -25.63 -13.03
N THR A 384 -10.02 -25.57 -13.64
CA THR A 384 -9.08 -26.68 -13.81
C THR A 384 -7.72 -26.31 -13.28
N PHE A 385 -6.96 -27.30 -12.83
CA PHE A 385 -5.59 -27.14 -12.36
C PHE A 385 -4.63 -28.11 -13.05
N CYS A 386 -3.69 -27.57 -13.82
CA CYS A 386 -2.67 -28.33 -14.53
C CYS A 386 -1.32 -28.27 -13.81
N ILE A 387 -0.70 -29.44 -13.61
CA ILE A 387 0.61 -29.61 -12.95
C ILE A 387 1.35 -30.82 -13.53
N HIS A 388 2.67 -30.78 -13.57
CA HIS A 388 3.47 -31.93 -14.03
C HIS A 388 3.34 -33.16 -13.10
N THR A 389 3.59 -34.37 -13.62
CA THR A 389 3.61 -35.60 -12.78
C THR A 389 4.99 -35.95 -12.21
N ALA A 390 6.02 -35.16 -12.52
CA ALA A 390 7.39 -35.46 -12.11
C ALA A 390 7.57 -35.34 -10.59
N ASN A 391 8.40 -36.22 -10.02
CA ASN A 391 8.83 -36.07 -8.64
C ASN A 391 9.95 -35.03 -8.58
N TYR A 392 9.60 -33.79 -8.24
CA TYR A 392 10.53 -32.67 -8.21
C TYR A 392 10.87 -32.31 -6.76
N PRO A 393 12.13 -32.50 -6.30
CA PRO A 393 12.50 -32.25 -4.90
C PRO A 393 12.97 -30.83 -4.63
N PHE A 394 12.95 -29.93 -5.62
CA PHE A 394 13.55 -28.60 -5.51
C PHE A 394 12.53 -27.47 -5.30
N TYR A 395 11.23 -27.71 -5.51
CA TYR A 395 10.19 -26.72 -5.19
C TYR A 395 10.33 -26.26 -3.73
N HIS A 396 10.05 -24.98 -3.48
CA HIS A 396 10.29 -24.31 -2.20
C HIS A 396 11.73 -24.41 -1.70
N THR A 397 12.71 -24.40 -2.62
CA THR A 397 14.13 -24.32 -2.25
C THR A 397 14.89 -23.37 -3.17
N VAL A 398 16.07 -22.94 -2.72
CA VAL A 398 17.02 -22.15 -3.53
C VAL A 398 17.52 -22.87 -4.80
N ASN A 399 17.21 -24.16 -4.96
CA ASN A 399 17.59 -24.95 -6.13
C ASN A 399 16.45 -25.09 -7.15
N ASP A 400 15.31 -24.46 -6.93
CA ASP A 400 14.28 -24.37 -7.97
C ASP A 400 14.73 -23.38 -9.06
N LEU A 401 15.49 -23.90 -10.02
CA LEU A 401 16.25 -23.14 -11.03
C LEU A 401 15.90 -23.67 -12.43
N LEU A 402 15.98 -22.80 -13.44
CA LEU A 402 15.68 -23.07 -14.84
C LEU A 402 16.56 -24.18 -15.39
N VAL A 403 17.79 -24.30 -14.90
CA VAL A 403 18.69 -25.40 -15.26
C VAL A 403 18.12 -26.78 -14.92
N ASN A 404 17.18 -26.86 -13.98
CA ASN A 404 16.47 -28.09 -13.58
C ASN A 404 15.12 -28.26 -14.31
N CYS A 405 14.70 -27.27 -15.10
CA CYS A 405 13.49 -27.31 -15.91
C CYS A 405 13.72 -27.98 -17.28
N ASN A 406 12.63 -28.35 -17.96
CA ASN A 406 12.60 -28.85 -19.32
C ASN A 406 11.89 -27.83 -20.25
N PRO A 407 12.64 -27.01 -20.99
CA PRO A 407 12.10 -26.02 -21.94
C PRO A 407 11.09 -26.58 -22.95
N GLN A 408 11.33 -27.78 -23.47
CA GLN A 408 10.44 -28.39 -24.46
C GLN A 408 9.12 -28.85 -23.82
N TYR A 409 9.17 -29.31 -22.57
CA TYR A 409 7.97 -29.65 -21.80
C TYR A 409 7.12 -28.41 -21.56
N ALA A 410 7.72 -27.33 -21.04
CA ALA A 410 7.04 -26.06 -20.79
C ALA A 410 6.33 -25.53 -22.05
N ALA A 411 7.05 -25.44 -23.17
CA ALA A 411 6.48 -24.97 -24.44
C ALA A 411 5.29 -25.84 -24.92
N ASN A 412 5.34 -27.15 -24.70
CA ASN A 412 4.23 -28.04 -25.03
C ASN A 412 3.01 -27.83 -24.10
N VAL A 413 3.22 -27.56 -22.80
CA VAL A 413 2.11 -27.19 -21.91
C VAL A 413 1.45 -25.90 -22.39
N VAL A 414 2.22 -24.88 -22.79
CA VAL A 414 1.68 -23.63 -23.37
C VAL A 414 0.83 -23.91 -24.60
N LYS A 415 1.28 -24.79 -25.51
CA LYS A 415 0.49 -25.17 -26.70
C LYS A 415 -0.87 -25.77 -26.33
N ALA A 416 -0.91 -26.66 -25.35
CA ALA A 416 -2.16 -27.28 -24.91
C ALA A 416 -3.07 -26.28 -24.21
N ALA A 417 -2.52 -25.43 -23.33
CA ALA A 417 -3.23 -24.37 -22.63
C ALA A 417 -3.89 -23.39 -23.59
N LEU A 418 -3.08 -22.85 -24.50
CA LEU A 418 -3.49 -21.92 -25.52
C LEU A 418 -4.59 -22.51 -26.40
N ALA A 419 -4.42 -23.74 -26.88
CA ALA A 419 -5.38 -24.36 -27.79
C ALA A 419 -6.75 -24.59 -27.14
N ALA A 420 -6.76 -25.09 -25.90
CA ALA A 420 -7.98 -25.33 -25.16
C ALA A 420 -8.72 -24.03 -24.83
N LEU A 421 -8.00 -23.03 -24.33
CA LEU A 421 -8.57 -21.72 -24.00
C LEU A 421 -9.11 -21.01 -25.24
N ALA A 422 -8.32 -20.96 -26.32
CA ALA A 422 -8.70 -20.30 -27.57
C ALA A 422 -9.99 -20.91 -28.14
N ASP A 423 -10.08 -22.24 -28.20
CA ASP A 423 -11.27 -22.92 -28.75
C ASP A 423 -12.52 -22.68 -27.89
N ILE A 424 -12.38 -22.69 -26.56
CA ILE A 424 -13.49 -22.44 -25.63
C ILE A 424 -13.92 -20.96 -25.65
N ALA A 425 -12.99 -20.05 -25.91
CA ALA A 425 -13.25 -18.63 -26.12
C ALA A 425 -13.93 -18.35 -27.48
N VAL A 426 -13.93 -19.33 -28.37
CA VAL A 426 -14.51 -19.30 -29.73
C VAL A 426 -13.84 -18.22 -30.57
N PRO A 427 -12.75 -18.55 -31.28
CA PRO A 427 -12.08 -17.57 -32.12
C PRO A 427 -12.98 -17.24 -33.30
N THR A 428 -13.17 -15.94 -33.51
CA THR A 428 -13.87 -15.39 -34.67
C THR A 428 -12.88 -15.17 -35.81
N ASP A 429 -13.36 -14.86 -37.02
CA ASP A 429 -12.55 -14.66 -38.24
C ASP A 429 -11.49 -13.54 -38.09
N GLY A 430 -10.42 -13.82 -37.33
CA GLY A 430 -9.13 -13.16 -37.17
C GLY A 430 -9.05 -11.66 -37.42
N GLY A 431 -9.42 -10.83 -36.43
CA GLY A 431 -9.33 -9.37 -36.54
C GLY A 431 -10.23 -8.81 -37.65
N THR A 432 -10.11 -7.53 -37.95
CA THR A 432 -10.80 -6.94 -39.11
C THR A 432 -9.88 -7.09 -40.32
N PRO A 433 -10.08 -8.08 -41.21
CA PRO A 433 -9.19 -8.29 -42.34
C PRO A 433 -9.28 -7.08 -43.27
N VAL A 434 -8.12 -6.51 -43.59
CA VAL A 434 -8.00 -5.35 -44.45
C VAL A 434 -6.95 -5.62 -45.52
N SER A 435 -7.28 -5.25 -46.75
CA SER A 435 -6.38 -5.27 -47.89
C SER A 435 -6.87 -4.25 -48.91
N GLY A 436 -5.97 -3.76 -49.76
CA GLY A 436 -6.36 -2.84 -50.82
C GLY A 436 -6.57 -1.39 -50.37
N ALA A 437 -7.51 -0.71 -51.04
CA ALA A 437 -7.83 0.69 -50.81
C ALA A 437 -8.57 0.92 -49.48
N VAL A 438 -8.04 1.80 -48.62
CA VAL A 438 -8.60 2.13 -47.30
C VAL A 438 -8.74 3.63 -47.06
N TYR A 439 -9.81 4.05 -46.40
CA TYR A 439 -10.13 5.45 -46.07
C TYR A 439 -11.23 5.47 -44.99
N GLY A 440 -11.51 6.64 -44.40
CA GLY A 440 -12.52 6.79 -43.34
C GLY A 440 -11.90 6.79 -41.94
N VAL A 441 -12.59 6.18 -40.98
CA VAL A 441 -12.19 6.12 -39.56
C VAL A 441 -12.03 4.67 -39.13
N TRP A 442 -10.90 4.36 -38.52
CA TRP A 442 -10.63 3.10 -37.84
C TRP A 442 -10.70 3.33 -36.33
N SER A 443 -11.50 2.51 -35.67
CA SER A 443 -11.72 2.54 -34.22
C SER A 443 -11.16 1.29 -33.54
N ALA A 444 -10.73 1.42 -32.28
CA ALA A 444 -10.22 0.31 -31.46
C ALA A 444 -11.26 -0.79 -31.21
N ALA A 445 -12.56 -0.49 -31.37
CA ALA A 445 -13.64 -1.47 -31.31
C ALA A 445 -13.52 -2.62 -32.32
N TYR A 446 -12.69 -2.45 -33.36
CA TYR A 446 -12.46 -3.42 -34.42
C TYR A 446 -11.06 -4.02 -34.40
N ASN A 447 -10.30 -3.77 -33.32
CA ASN A 447 -8.96 -4.29 -33.17
C ASN A 447 -8.93 -5.83 -33.10
N PRO A 448 -7.80 -6.44 -33.53
CA PRO A 448 -6.78 -5.85 -34.39
C PRO A 448 -7.27 -5.76 -35.85
N TYR A 449 -6.79 -4.77 -36.61
CA TYR A 449 -6.93 -4.77 -38.07
C TYR A 449 -5.84 -5.64 -38.68
N THR A 450 -6.23 -6.74 -39.31
CA THR A 450 -5.30 -7.75 -39.81
C THR A 450 -5.03 -7.53 -41.29
N VAL A 451 -3.78 -7.22 -41.65
CA VAL A 451 -3.39 -6.90 -43.02
C VAL A 451 -2.97 -8.16 -43.75
N THR A 452 -3.75 -8.55 -44.76
CA THR A 452 -3.57 -9.81 -45.50
C THR A 452 -2.94 -9.62 -46.88
N ASP A 453 -2.85 -8.37 -47.36
CA ASP A 453 -2.16 -7.96 -48.59
C ASP A 453 -1.85 -6.46 -48.49
N THR A 454 -1.13 -5.91 -49.47
CA THR A 454 -0.78 -4.49 -49.57
C THR A 454 -1.99 -3.58 -49.30
N LEU A 455 -1.80 -2.62 -48.40
CA LEU A 455 -2.76 -1.57 -48.10
C LEU A 455 -2.38 -0.26 -48.79
N TRP A 456 -3.39 0.53 -49.20
CA TRP A 456 -3.14 1.90 -49.60
C TRP A 456 -4.27 2.87 -49.28
N VAL A 457 -3.93 4.08 -48.86
CA VAL A 457 -4.85 5.22 -48.84
C VAL A 457 -4.89 5.80 -50.25
N PRO A 458 -6.04 5.79 -50.95
CA PRO A 458 -6.15 6.30 -52.31
C PRO A 458 -5.85 7.80 -52.39
N ALA A 459 -5.47 8.26 -53.58
CA ALA A 459 -5.22 9.68 -53.82
C ALA A 459 -6.41 10.54 -53.38
N ASP A 460 -6.11 11.74 -52.87
CA ASP A 460 -7.08 12.72 -52.36
C ASP A 460 -8.01 12.21 -51.23
N SER A 461 -7.69 11.07 -50.62
CA SER A 461 -8.52 10.45 -49.57
C SER A 461 -7.88 10.60 -48.18
N THR A 462 -8.70 10.48 -47.13
CA THR A 462 -8.22 10.54 -45.74
C THR A 462 -8.56 9.26 -45.01
N LEU A 463 -7.58 8.72 -44.28
CA LEU A 463 -7.78 7.70 -43.25
C LEU A 463 -7.41 8.28 -41.87
N ILE A 464 -8.26 8.05 -40.89
CA ILE A 464 -8.07 8.43 -39.49
C ILE A 464 -8.06 7.17 -38.64
N LEU A 465 -7.04 6.99 -37.80
CA LEU A 465 -7.00 5.95 -36.76
C LEU A 465 -7.21 6.64 -35.41
N GLU A 466 -8.20 6.19 -34.67
CA GLU A 466 -8.49 6.63 -33.30
C GLU A 466 -7.48 6.03 -32.29
N PRO A 467 -7.37 6.60 -31.07
CA PRO A 467 -6.49 6.07 -30.04
C PRO A 467 -6.69 4.58 -29.76
N GLY A 468 -5.59 3.88 -29.49
CA GLY A 468 -5.58 2.45 -29.19
C GLY A 468 -5.76 1.51 -30.38
N VAL A 469 -5.88 2.00 -31.63
CA VAL A 469 -5.99 1.12 -32.80
C VAL A 469 -4.72 0.27 -32.99
N THR A 470 -4.90 -1.04 -33.21
CA THR A 470 -3.81 -1.99 -33.48
C THR A 470 -3.93 -2.56 -34.89
N VAL A 471 -2.87 -2.44 -35.68
CA VAL A 471 -2.76 -2.92 -37.07
C VAL A 471 -1.66 -3.98 -37.16
N VAL A 472 -2.03 -5.21 -37.48
CA VAL A 472 -1.13 -6.37 -37.49
C VAL A 472 -0.97 -6.89 -38.91
N PHE A 473 0.25 -6.96 -39.41
CA PHE A 473 0.54 -7.42 -40.77
C PHE A 473 0.91 -8.91 -40.80
N GLN A 474 0.20 -9.71 -41.59
CA GLN A 474 0.42 -11.16 -41.70
C GLN A 474 1.60 -11.55 -42.61
N GLY A 475 2.35 -10.56 -43.10
CA GLY A 475 3.51 -10.76 -43.93
C GLY A 475 4.10 -9.41 -44.35
N ARG A 476 5.06 -9.45 -45.28
CA ARG A 476 5.79 -8.26 -45.76
C ARG A 476 5.00 -7.31 -46.67
N TYR A 477 3.76 -7.02 -46.30
CA TYR A 477 2.87 -6.12 -47.03
C TYR A 477 3.14 -4.66 -46.64
N PRO A 478 3.35 -3.74 -47.60
CA PRO A 478 3.51 -2.32 -47.30
C PRO A 478 2.15 -1.63 -47.11
N PHE A 479 2.16 -0.54 -46.34
CA PHE A 479 1.02 0.37 -46.23
C PHE A 479 1.33 1.70 -46.91
N ARG A 480 0.75 1.93 -48.09
CA ARG A 480 1.05 3.08 -48.95
C ARG A 480 0.07 4.23 -48.75
N VAL A 481 0.55 5.44 -48.48
CA VAL A 481 -0.24 6.67 -48.53
C VAL A 481 0.10 7.36 -49.86
N LEU A 482 -0.85 7.37 -50.78
CA LEU A 482 -0.61 7.80 -52.17
C LEU A 482 -0.73 9.32 -52.34
N GLN A 483 -0.59 9.77 -53.59
CA GLN A 483 -0.55 11.19 -53.95
C GLN A 483 -1.70 12.00 -53.33
N ASP A 484 -1.35 13.08 -52.63
CA ASP A 484 -2.28 14.01 -51.96
C ASP A 484 -3.22 13.35 -50.92
N ALA A 485 -2.99 12.08 -50.56
CA ALA A 485 -3.73 11.38 -49.52
C ALA A 485 -3.24 11.76 -48.12
N THR A 486 -4.12 11.63 -47.11
CA THR A 486 -3.82 11.96 -45.71
C THR A 486 -4.01 10.74 -44.81
N LEU A 487 -3.00 10.43 -44.00
CA LEU A 487 -3.12 9.50 -42.86
C LEU A 487 -3.00 10.28 -41.56
N LYS A 488 -4.01 10.18 -40.68
CA LYS A 488 -4.01 10.75 -39.33
C LYS A 488 -4.11 9.61 -38.31
N ALA A 489 -2.98 9.19 -37.77
CA ALA A 489 -2.95 8.29 -36.62
C ALA A 489 -2.75 9.14 -35.37
N LEU A 490 -3.83 9.35 -34.60
CA LEU A 490 -3.87 10.27 -33.47
C LEU A 490 -4.15 9.49 -32.19
N GLY A 491 -3.10 8.95 -31.57
CA GLY A 491 -3.17 8.27 -30.28
C GLY A 491 -3.20 9.23 -29.10
N THR A 492 -3.11 8.68 -27.88
CA THR A 492 -2.92 9.44 -26.62
C THR A 492 -1.85 8.80 -25.75
N GLU A 493 -1.42 9.49 -24.69
CA GLU A 493 -0.48 8.95 -23.69
C GLU A 493 -0.96 7.63 -23.05
N GLU A 494 -2.28 7.43 -22.90
CA GLU A 494 -2.84 6.17 -22.38
C GLU A 494 -3.14 5.12 -23.47
N ALA A 495 -3.26 5.52 -24.74
CA ALA A 495 -3.77 4.66 -25.82
C ALA A 495 -3.00 4.85 -27.13
N PHE A 496 -1.81 4.26 -27.20
CA PHE A 496 -0.98 4.28 -28.39
C PHE A 496 -1.63 3.53 -29.56
N ILE A 497 -1.46 4.05 -30.78
CA ILE A 497 -1.79 3.32 -32.01
C ILE A 497 -0.61 2.43 -32.39
N THR A 498 -0.83 1.14 -32.59
CA THR A 498 0.26 0.18 -32.84
C THR A 498 0.21 -0.40 -34.25
N PHE A 499 1.31 -0.33 -34.98
CA PHE A 499 1.56 -1.03 -36.25
C PHE A 499 2.66 -2.07 -36.02
N THR A 500 2.36 -3.34 -36.26
CA THR A 500 3.31 -4.43 -36.01
C THR A 500 3.12 -5.61 -36.98
N ALA A 501 4.09 -6.52 -37.03
CA ALA A 501 3.97 -7.78 -37.77
C ALA A 501 3.42 -8.90 -36.88
N LEU A 502 2.69 -9.84 -37.48
CA LEU A 502 2.26 -11.08 -36.82
C LEU A 502 3.47 -11.94 -36.42
N ASP A 503 4.43 -12.04 -37.34
CA ASP A 503 5.75 -12.63 -37.13
C ASP A 503 6.79 -11.51 -37.16
N ALA A 504 7.41 -11.24 -36.00
CA ALA A 504 8.42 -10.21 -35.84
C ALA A 504 9.70 -10.47 -36.66
N GLU A 505 10.04 -11.74 -36.91
CA GLU A 505 11.18 -12.10 -37.75
C GLU A 505 10.84 -11.91 -39.23
N GLU A 506 9.62 -12.24 -39.66
CA GLU A 506 9.18 -11.94 -41.02
C GLU A 506 9.10 -10.43 -41.27
N GLY A 507 8.56 -9.68 -40.30
CA GLY A 507 8.32 -8.25 -40.35
C GLY A 507 7.27 -7.83 -41.38
N TRP A 508 7.08 -6.51 -41.55
CA TRP A 508 6.07 -5.93 -42.47
C TRP A 508 6.62 -4.81 -43.34
N GLY A 509 5.93 -4.43 -44.42
CA GLY A 509 6.52 -3.57 -45.47
C GLY A 509 6.70 -2.07 -45.13
N GLY A 510 6.44 -1.65 -43.89
CA GLY A 510 6.52 -0.28 -43.40
C GLY A 510 5.41 0.66 -43.90
N LEU A 511 5.27 1.82 -43.25
CA LEU A 511 4.44 2.94 -43.74
C LEU A 511 5.18 3.67 -44.87
N ARG A 512 4.54 3.82 -46.02
CA ARG A 512 5.14 4.36 -47.24
C ARG A 512 4.35 5.57 -47.75
N PHE A 513 4.80 6.78 -47.45
CA PHE A 513 4.19 8.01 -47.95
C PHE A 513 4.83 8.41 -49.28
N LEU A 514 4.00 8.45 -50.34
CA LEU A 514 4.43 8.64 -51.72
C LEU A 514 3.68 9.83 -52.32
N TYR A 515 4.29 11.01 -52.31
CA TYR A 515 3.64 12.28 -52.70
C TYR A 515 2.40 12.59 -51.86
N ALA A 516 2.35 12.08 -50.63
CA ALA A 516 1.21 12.23 -49.73
C ALA A 516 1.07 13.67 -49.22
N SER A 517 -0.10 14.00 -48.68
CA SER A 517 -0.35 15.29 -48.08
C SER A 517 0.49 15.51 -46.83
N ASP A 518 1.13 16.69 -46.74
CA ASP A 518 1.84 17.19 -45.55
C ASP A 518 0.92 17.38 -44.32
N SER A 519 -0.40 17.26 -44.52
CA SER A 519 -1.40 17.23 -43.45
C SER A 519 -1.45 15.91 -42.68
N SER A 520 -0.71 14.89 -43.12
CA SER A 520 -0.59 13.61 -42.40
C SER A 520 0.08 13.79 -41.04
N ARG A 521 -0.29 12.96 -40.06
CA ARG A 521 0.17 13.04 -38.68
C ARG A 521 0.29 11.64 -38.09
N LEU A 522 1.37 11.40 -37.35
CA LEU A 522 1.55 10.25 -36.46
C LEU A 522 1.80 10.80 -35.06
N GLU A 523 0.85 10.60 -34.15
CA GLU A 523 0.92 11.09 -32.77
C GLU A 523 0.66 9.89 -31.85
N TYR A 524 1.51 9.65 -30.84
CA TYR A 524 1.42 8.50 -29.93
C TYR A 524 1.27 7.15 -30.67
N CYS A 525 2.18 6.89 -31.61
CA CYS A 525 2.18 5.66 -32.40
C CYS A 525 3.38 4.76 -32.07
N ARG A 526 3.18 3.44 -32.07
CA ARG A 526 4.24 2.42 -32.06
C ARG A 526 4.34 1.78 -33.44
N LEU A 527 5.47 1.94 -34.12
CA LEU A 527 5.77 1.26 -35.38
C LEU A 527 6.87 0.25 -35.11
N LEU A 528 6.51 -1.02 -35.08
CA LEU A 528 7.38 -2.11 -34.64
C LEU A 528 7.62 -3.09 -35.79
N HIS A 529 8.84 -3.61 -35.94
CA HIS A 529 9.18 -4.71 -36.85
C HIS A 529 8.96 -4.45 -38.35
N GLY A 530 9.05 -3.19 -38.81
CA GLY A 530 9.02 -2.89 -40.23
C GLY A 530 10.27 -3.45 -40.94
N ARG A 531 10.10 -4.33 -41.93
CA ARG A 531 11.19 -5.03 -42.62
C ARG A 531 11.06 -4.95 -44.14
N VAL A 532 12.11 -4.42 -44.77
CA VAL A 532 12.12 -4.13 -46.21
C VAL A 532 13.45 -4.56 -46.83
N GLU A 533 13.41 -5.19 -48.00
CA GLU A 533 14.56 -5.76 -48.69
C GLU A 533 14.54 -5.37 -50.18
N GLY A 534 15.70 -5.16 -50.80
CA GLY A 534 15.82 -4.87 -52.23
C GLY A 534 16.61 -3.59 -52.54
N SER A 535 17.03 -3.44 -53.81
CA SER A 535 17.84 -2.28 -54.21
C SER A 535 17.01 -1.03 -54.51
N GLY A 536 17.53 0.14 -54.16
CA GLY A 536 16.90 1.43 -54.51
C GLY A 536 15.99 1.95 -53.40
N ASP A 537 14.94 2.69 -53.74
CA ASP A 537 14.02 3.28 -52.75
C ASP A 537 13.12 2.25 -52.06
N GLU A 538 12.88 1.10 -52.69
CA GLU A 538 12.01 0.04 -52.14
C GLU A 538 12.63 -0.67 -50.92
N GLY A 539 13.97 -0.73 -50.82
CA GLY A 539 14.68 -1.31 -49.68
C GLY A 539 15.08 -0.34 -48.58
N ARG A 540 14.47 0.86 -48.52
CA ARG A 540 14.79 1.89 -47.53
C ARG A 540 13.61 2.16 -46.60
N GLY A 541 13.85 2.56 -45.36
CA GLY A 541 12.79 2.93 -44.42
C GLY A 541 12.01 1.71 -43.94
N GLY A 542 12.56 1.00 -42.96
CA GLY A 542 11.96 -0.23 -42.41
C GLY A 542 10.58 0.04 -41.82
N ASN A 543 10.51 0.99 -40.88
CA ASN A 543 9.24 1.40 -40.27
C ASN A 543 8.53 2.50 -41.07
N LEU A 544 9.25 3.53 -41.54
CA LEU A 544 8.68 4.69 -42.22
C LEU A 544 9.52 5.12 -43.43
N PHE A 545 8.86 5.38 -44.56
CA PHE A 545 9.47 5.90 -45.77
C PHE A 545 8.68 7.08 -46.32
N LEU A 546 9.38 8.18 -46.61
CA LEU A 546 8.81 9.42 -47.13
C LEU A 546 9.45 9.79 -48.47
N SER A 547 8.61 10.00 -49.48
CA SER A 547 9.02 10.49 -50.79
C SER A 547 8.17 11.67 -51.21
N HIS A 548 8.81 12.82 -51.44
CA HIS A 548 8.17 14.09 -51.82
C HIS A 548 7.02 14.54 -50.90
N CYS A 549 7.16 14.37 -49.58
CA CYS A 549 6.17 14.80 -48.58
C CYS A 549 6.80 15.04 -47.20
N SER A 550 6.15 15.83 -46.35
CA SER A 550 6.62 16.21 -45.02
C SER A 550 5.48 16.14 -44.01
N LEU A 551 5.48 15.11 -43.15
CA LEU A 551 4.51 14.95 -42.05
C LEU A 551 5.10 15.33 -40.70
N ALA A 552 4.24 15.45 -39.68
CA ALA A 552 4.68 15.54 -38.29
C ALA A 552 4.58 14.16 -37.61
N VAL A 553 5.59 13.84 -36.81
CA VAL A 553 5.68 12.62 -35.98
C VAL A 553 5.98 13.06 -34.55
N ASP A 554 5.08 12.76 -33.61
CA ASP A 554 5.13 13.28 -32.25
C ASP A 554 4.81 12.18 -31.22
N HIS A 555 5.59 12.09 -30.12
CA HIS A 555 5.40 11.06 -29.08
C HIS A 555 5.36 9.61 -29.62
N CYS A 556 6.11 9.32 -30.68
CA CYS A 556 6.08 8.01 -31.35
C CYS A 556 7.30 7.14 -31.01
N VAL A 557 7.08 5.83 -30.92
CA VAL A 557 8.11 4.80 -30.84
C VAL A 557 8.26 4.12 -32.21
N LEU A 558 9.45 4.19 -32.81
CA LEU A 558 9.77 3.47 -34.04
C LEU A 558 10.91 2.50 -33.73
N ALA A 559 10.59 1.21 -33.64
CA ALA A 559 11.54 0.23 -33.15
C ALA A 559 11.64 -1.04 -33.98
N HIS A 560 12.80 -1.70 -33.88
CA HIS A 560 13.09 -2.98 -34.51
C HIS A 560 12.84 -3.01 -36.03
N GLY A 561 12.95 -1.87 -36.70
CA GLY A 561 12.86 -1.75 -38.15
C GLY A 561 14.15 -2.22 -38.82
N ARG A 562 14.03 -2.99 -39.91
CA ARG A 562 15.14 -3.57 -40.68
C ARG A 562 15.08 -3.13 -42.14
N ALA A 563 16.16 -2.54 -42.66
CA ALA A 563 16.24 -2.09 -44.06
C ALA A 563 17.67 -2.17 -44.62
N GLU A 564 17.85 -1.98 -45.94
CA GLU A 564 19.20 -1.74 -46.48
C GLU A 564 19.71 -0.36 -46.07
N GLY A 565 18.82 0.65 -46.01
CA GLY A 565 19.14 1.98 -45.48
C GLY A 565 17.95 2.64 -44.81
N GLY A 566 18.15 3.26 -43.64
CA GLY A 566 17.05 3.85 -42.87
C GLY A 566 16.25 2.75 -42.18
N GLY A 567 16.81 2.14 -41.13
CA GLY A 567 16.13 1.07 -40.38
C GLY A 567 14.79 1.56 -39.81
N ALA A 568 14.81 2.72 -39.15
CA ALA A 568 13.60 3.40 -38.71
C ALA A 568 12.95 4.20 -39.86
N ILE A 569 13.64 5.24 -40.34
CA ILE A 569 13.07 6.23 -41.27
C ILE A 569 13.97 6.44 -42.49
N ALA A 570 13.37 6.54 -43.67
CA ALA A 570 14.05 7.04 -44.87
C ALA A 570 13.29 8.19 -45.54
N CYS A 571 13.99 9.27 -45.87
CA CYS A 571 13.44 10.47 -46.51
C CYS A 571 14.15 10.74 -47.84
N VAL A 572 13.36 10.83 -48.91
CA VAL A 572 13.86 11.13 -50.27
C VAL A 572 13.05 12.23 -50.94
N GLY A 573 13.66 12.94 -51.89
CA GLY A 573 12.94 13.86 -52.77
C GLY A 573 12.44 15.13 -52.08
N SER A 574 13.24 15.73 -51.20
CA SER A 574 12.88 16.92 -50.40
C SER A 574 11.76 16.67 -49.39
N SER A 575 11.79 15.50 -48.76
CA SER A 575 10.90 15.13 -47.66
C SER A 575 11.49 15.58 -46.32
N ASN A 576 10.91 16.56 -45.65
CA ASN A 576 11.47 17.18 -44.45
C ASN A 576 10.48 17.08 -43.27
N PRO A 577 10.24 15.88 -42.71
CA PRO A 577 9.35 15.73 -41.58
C PRO A 577 9.83 16.50 -40.35
N VAL A 578 8.87 16.84 -39.47
CA VAL A 578 9.14 17.38 -38.14
C VAL A 578 8.89 16.27 -37.13
N ILE A 579 9.91 15.96 -36.33
CA ILE A 579 9.91 14.85 -35.38
C ILE A 579 10.20 15.42 -33.98
N THR A 580 9.27 15.21 -33.05
CA THR A 580 9.32 15.76 -31.70
C THR A 580 9.00 14.67 -30.68
N PHE A 581 9.74 14.62 -29.57
CA PHE A 581 9.52 13.63 -28.49
C PHE A 581 9.35 12.21 -29.03
N CYS A 582 10.24 11.73 -29.90
CA CYS A 582 10.14 10.37 -30.45
C CYS A 582 11.29 9.50 -29.99
N THR A 583 11.06 8.20 -29.90
CA THR A 583 12.10 7.20 -29.61
C THR A 583 12.29 6.29 -30.81
N LEU A 584 13.46 6.37 -31.45
CA LEU A 584 13.89 5.49 -32.52
C LEU A 584 14.93 4.54 -31.93
N ALA A 585 14.55 3.30 -31.61
CA ALA A 585 15.41 2.37 -30.88
C ALA A 585 15.45 0.95 -31.47
N GLY A 586 16.60 0.28 -31.36
CA GLY A 586 16.74 -1.12 -31.79
C GLY A 586 16.58 -1.36 -33.31
N ASN A 587 16.64 -0.33 -34.15
CA ASN A 587 16.53 -0.45 -35.60
C ASN A 587 17.87 -0.87 -36.23
N GLU A 588 17.82 -1.61 -37.34
CA GLU A 588 19.00 -2.13 -38.03
C GLU A 588 18.99 -1.75 -39.51
N ALA A 589 20.12 -1.22 -40.01
CA ALA A 589 20.36 -1.04 -41.43
C ALA A 589 21.85 -1.05 -41.76
N LEU A 590 22.21 -1.31 -43.02
CA LEU A 590 23.61 -1.23 -43.48
C LEU A 590 24.14 0.19 -43.39
N ILE A 591 23.27 1.18 -43.68
CA ILE A 591 23.57 2.61 -43.66
C ILE A 591 22.39 3.39 -43.06
N GLY A 592 22.63 4.15 -42.00
CA GLY A 592 21.60 4.94 -41.31
C GLY A 592 20.56 4.06 -40.61
N SER A 593 20.86 3.51 -39.44
CA SER A 593 19.91 2.74 -38.63
C SER A 593 18.69 3.55 -38.21
N ALA A 594 18.86 4.80 -37.81
CA ALA A 594 17.76 5.73 -37.56
C ALA A 594 17.28 6.38 -38.86
N PHE A 595 18.19 7.02 -39.60
CA PHE A 595 17.83 7.82 -40.77
C PHE A 595 18.65 7.51 -42.02
N TYR A 596 17.96 7.34 -43.14
CA TYR A 596 18.53 7.49 -44.47
C TYR A 596 17.97 8.73 -45.17
N LEU A 597 18.84 9.64 -45.59
CA LEU A 597 18.46 10.94 -46.13
C LEU A 597 19.05 11.16 -47.53
N ASN A 598 18.19 11.43 -48.51
CA ASN A 598 18.59 11.78 -49.86
C ASN A 598 17.87 13.05 -50.31
N SER A 599 18.63 14.13 -50.52
CA SER A 599 18.08 15.45 -50.89
C SER A 599 16.97 15.92 -49.94
N SER A 600 17.10 15.60 -48.65
CA SER A 600 16.08 15.74 -47.60
C SER A 600 16.76 16.04 -46.27
N SER A 601 16.20 16.96 -45.48
CA SER A 601 16.74 17.49 -44.22
C SER A 601 15.61 17.62 -43.18
N PRO A 602 15.25 16.54 -42.46
CA PRO A 602 14.23 16.59 -41.42
C PRO A 602 14.68 17.44 -40.23
N THR A 603 13.70 17.94 -39.46
CA THR A 603 13.92 18.62 -38.19
C THR A 603 13.54 17.67 -37.05
N VAL A 604 14.45 17.45 -36.11
CA VAL A 604 14.25 16.54 -34.98
C VAL A 604 14.57 17.28 -33.67
N ARG A 605 13.67 17.20 -32.69
CA ARG A 605 13.80 17.83 -31.37
C ARG A 605 13.36 16.87 -30.26
N ASN A 606 13.96 16.99 -29.07
CA ASN A 606 13.56 16.29 -27.85
C ASN A 606 13.44 14.77 -27.99
N SER A 607 14.22 14.15 -28.89
CA SER A 607 14.02 12.76 -29.33
C SER A 607 15.25 11.91 -29.06
N ILE A 608 15.06 10.60 -28.96
CA ILE A 608 16.12 9.61 -28.73
C ILE A 608 16.33 8.77 -29.98
N LEU A 609 17.57 8.67 -30.45
CA LEU A 609 18.03 7.85 -31.56
C LEU A 609 19.09 6.87 -31.01
N TRP A 610 18.66 5.64 -30.72
CA TRP A 610 19.50 4.64 -30.06
C TRP A 610 19.37 3.26 -30.74
N ASN A 611 20.08 3.07 -31.86
CA ASN A 611 19.87 1.92 -32.74
C ASN A 611 21.12 1.05 -32.93
N GLU A 612 20.95 -0.18 -33.46
CA GLU A 612 21.97 -1.24 -33.49
C GLU A 612 22.79 -1.34 -34.80
N GLY A 613 22.69 -0.34 -35.69
CA GLY A 613 23.37 -0.33 -36.99
C GLY A 613 24.77 0.28 -37.00
N ASN A 614 25.47 0.18 -38.14
CA ASN A 614 26.84 0.69 -38.32
C ASN A 614 26.97 2.22 -38.30
N SER A 615 25.87 2.94 -38.50
CA SER A 615 25.82 4.42 -38.51
C SER A 615 24.39 4.86 -38.23
N GLU A 616 24.20 5.78 -37.30
CA GLU A 616 22.86 6.22 -36.87
C GLU A 616 22.12 7.00 -37.95
N ILE A 617 22.84 7.90 -38.62
CA ILE A 617 22.31 8.78 -39.66
C ILE A 617 23.20 8.69 -40.89
N PHE A 618 22.60 8.47 -42.06
CA PHE A 618 23.28 8.46 -43.34
C PHE A 618 22.68 9.51 -44.30
N THR A 619 23.54 10.37 -44.85
CA THR A 619 23.14 11.47 -45.74
C THR A 619 23.80 11.37 -47.12
N LEU A 620 23.02 11.52 -48.18
CA LEU A 620 23.47 11.66 -49.56
C LEU A 620 23.17 13.06 -50.11
N GLY A 621 24.15 13.65 -50.79
CA GLY A 621 23.99 14.92 -51.50
C GLY A 621 24.11 16.18 -50.64
N GLY A 622 24.58 16.08 -49.37
CA GLY A 622 24.82 17.24 -48.51
C GLY A 622 23.56 17.81 -47.82
N SER A 623 22.63 16.94 -47.44
CA SER A 623 21.39 17.28 -46.74
C SER A 623 21.40 16.75 -45.29
N PRO A 624 22.19 17.35 -44.37
CA PRO A 624 22.16 16.94 -42.97
C PRO A 624 20.79 17.27 -42.36
N PRO A 625 20.29 16.43 -41.44
CA PRO A 625 19.13 16.75 -40.64
C PRO A 625 19.48 17.84 -39.61
N ASP A 626 18.47 18.60 -39.21
CA ASP A 626 18.57 19.59 -38.14
C ASP A 626 18.16 18.94 -36.82
N LEU A 627 19.13 18.55 -35.99
CA LEU A 627 18.94 17.93 -34.67
C LEU A 627 19.35 18.90 -33.57
N ALA A 628 18.51 19.07 -32.56
CA ALA A 628 18.85 19.75 -31.32
C ALA A 628 18.10 19.11 -30.16
N TRP A 629 18.71 19.11 -28.97
CA TRP A 629 18.17 18.49 -27.76
C TRP A 629 17.73 17.05 -28.01
N CYS A 630 18.59 16.26 -28.67
CA CYS A 630 18.34 14.85 -28.95
C CYS A 630 19.45 14.00 -28.35
N ASP A 631 19.13 12.78 -27.94
CA ASP A 631 20.15 11.78 -27.59
C ASP A 631 20.42 10.90 -28.81
N VAL A 632 21.68 10.89 -29.29
CA VAL A 632 22.05 10.25 -30.55
C VAL A 632 23.25 9.36 -30.35
N ARG A 633 23.06 8.06 -30.55
CA ARG A 633 24.14 7.07 -30.43
C ARG A 633 25.31 7.39 -31.39
N GLY A 634 26.50 7.57 -30.83
CA GLY A 634 27.70 7.95 -31.57
C GLY A 634 27.82 9.45 -31.86
N GLY A 635 26.88 10.25 -31.33
CA GLY A 635 26.86 11.70 -31.37
C GLY A 635 26.40 12.32 -32.69
N TRP A 636 25.86 13.53 -32.61
CA TRP A 636 25.55 14.38 -33.76
C TRP A 636 25.70 15.87 -33.43
N GLU A 637 26.26 16.65 -34.36
CA GLU A 637 26.43 18.10 -34.15
C GLU A 637 25.08 18.81 -34.06
N GLY A 638 24.86 19.53 -32.97
CA GLY A 638 23.62 20.25 -32.70
C GLY A 638 23.57 20.78 -31.28
N GLN A 639 22.73 21.78 -31.02
CA GLN A 639 22.61 22.38 -29.69
C GLN A 639 22.01 21.36 -28.71
N GLY A 640 22.68 21.11 -27.59
CA GLY A 640 22.13 20.33 -26.50
C GLY A 640 21.95 18.84 -26.77
N ASN A 641 22.53 18.31 -27.86
CA ASN A 641 22.48 16.88 -28.12
C ASN A 641 23.36 16.09 -27.13
N LEU A 642 22.91 14.88 -26.81
CA LEU A 642 23.61 13.89 -25.98
C LEU A 642 24.15 12.74 -26.84
N ASP A 643 25.10 12.00 -26.25
CA ASP A 643 25.60 10.71 -26.73
C ASP A 643 25.86 9.86 -25.47
N ALA A 644 24.77 9.39 -24.87
CA ALA A 644 24.80 8.61 -23.64
C ALA A 644 23.77 7.48 -23.72
N ASP A 645 24.00 6.37 -23.00
CA ASP A 645 23.00 5.30 -22.96
C ASP A 645 21.70 5.84 -22.33
N PRO A 646 20.55 5.80 -23.03
CA PRO A 646 19.30 6.34 -22.52
C PRO A 646 18.73 5.50 -21.36
N LEU A 647 19.30 4.33 -21.05
CA LEU A 647 18.85 3.47 -19.93
C LEU A 647 17.34 3.23 -19.95
N PHE A 648 16.85 2.59 -21.00
CA PHE A 648 15.45 2.19 -21.09
C PHE A 648 15.10 1.12 -20.05
N VAL A 649 13.87 1.14 -19.52
CA VAL A 649 13.40 0.17 -18.51
C VAL A 649 13.47 -1.27 -19.01
N ALA A 650 12.89 -1.56 -20.18
CA ALA A 650 12.92 -2.90 -20.78
C ALA A 650 12.80 -2.83 -22.31
N PRO A 651 13.86 -2.42 -23.03
CA PRO A 651 13.80 -2.17 -24.46
C PRO A 651 13.54 -3.43 -25.31
N ASP A 652 13.97 -4.61 -24.86
CA ASP A 652 13.69 -5.90 -25.50
C ASP A 652 12.19 -6.28 -25.46
N LEU A 653 11.44 -5.60 -24.60
CA LEU A 653 10.01 -5.77 -24.37
C LEU A 653 9.23 -4.52 -24.85
N TYR A 654 9.88 -3.68 -25.65
CA TYR A 654 9.35 -2.44 -26.22
C TYR A 654 8.94 -1.37 -25.19
N ASN A 655 9.39 -1.50 -23.93
CA ASN A 655 9.25 -0.48 -22.92
C ASN A 655 10.46 0.46 -22.96
N TYR A 656 10.27 1.59 -23.66
CA TYR A 656 11.27 2.64 -23.83
C TYR A 656 11.09 3.84 -22.88
N ARG A 657 10.41 3.65 -21.74
CA ARG A 657 10.48 4.64 -20.65
C ARG A 657 11.90 4.73 -20.12
N LEU A 658 12.28 5.90 -19.64
CA LEU A 658 13.60 6.14 -19.05
C LEU A 658 13.64 5.58 -17.64
N GLN A 659 14.72 4.90 -17.27
CA GLN A 659 14.93 4.50 -15.88
C GLN A 659 15.12 5.72 -14.98
N SER A 660 14.56 5.67 -13.77
CA SER A 660 14.74 6.68 -12.72
C SER A 660 14.85 6.02 -11.34
N GLU A 661 15.85 6.40 -10.55
CA GLU A 661 15.97 5.97 -9.15
C GLU A 661 14.81 6.45 -8.27
N VAL A 662 14.09 7.48 -8.70
CA VAL A 662 12.86 7.98 -8.03
C VAL A 662 11.62 7.27 -8.56
N GLY A 663 11.64 6.97 -9.86
CA GLY A 663 10.80 5.95 -10.46
C GLY A 663 10.26 6.30 -11.83
N HIS A 664 10.07 5.28 -12.66
CA HIS A 664 9.33 5.39 -13.91
C HIS A 664 7.85 5.09 -13.70
N TYR A 665 6.99 5.63 -14.57
CA TYR A 665 5.55 5.35 -14.52
C TYR A 665 5.23 3.95 -15.04
N SER A 666 4.45 3.19 -14.29
CA SER A 666 3.84 1.93 -14.75
C SER A 666 2.49 1.72 -14.06
N SER A 667 1.40 1.65 -14.85
CA SER A 667 0.02 1.39 -14.41
C SER A 667 -0.42 2.08 -13.10
N GLY A 668 -0.17 3.39 -13.00
CA GLY A 668 -0.58 4.20 -11.85
C GLY A 668 0.40 4.24 -10.69
N PHE A 669 1.54 3.56 -10.81
CA PHE A 669 2.60 3.54 -9.80
C PHE A 669 3.91 4.11 -10.35
N TRP A 670 4.75 4.59 -9.43
CA TRP A 670 6.12 5.02 -9.68
C TRP A 670 7.08 3.94 -9.18
N ILE A 671 7.80 3.31 -10.10
CA ILE A 671 8.68 2.18 -9.79
C ILE A 671 10.13 2.65 -9.80
N PRO A 672 10.83 2.66 -8.66
CA PRO A 672 12.23 3.05 -8.61
C PRO A 672 13.12 2.02 -9.34
N ASP A 673 13.99 2.53 -10.20
CA ASP A 673 14.97 1.76 -10.95
C ASP A 673 16.34 1.76 -10.27
N SER A 674 17.23 0.90 -10.76
CA SER A 674 18.61 0.80 -10.22
C SER A 674 19.53 1.97 -10.61
N ALA A 675 19.09 2.81 -11.54
CA ALA A 675 19.85 3.93 -12.08
C ALA A 675 18.91 4.98 -12.68
N SER A 676 19.40 6.22 -12.80
CA SER A 676 18.69 7.30 -13.46
C SER A 676 19.27 7.59 -14.83
N SER A 677 18.40 7.71 -15.84
CA SER A 677 18.79 7.97 -17.21
C SER A 677 19.42 9.36 -17.40
N PRO A 678 20.49 9.49 -18.21
CA PRO A 678 21.02 10.80 -18.61
C PRO A 678 20.07 11.59 -19.52
N ALA A 679 19.02 10.95 -20.03
CA ALA A 679 18.00 11.56 -20.88
C ALA A 679 16.82 12.16 -20.06
N LEU A 680 16.82 11.99 -18.73
CA LEU A 680 15.92 12.72 -17.84
C LEU A 680 16.28 14.21 -17.83
N ASP A 681 15.27 15.07 -17.74
CA ASP A 681 15.45 16.52 -17.67
C ASP A 681 16.33 17.11 -18.79
N ALA A 682 16.33 16.50 -19.98
CA ALA A 682 17.31 16.77 -21.04
C ALA A 682 16.74 17.41 -22.32
N ALA A 683 15.43 17.60 -22.42
CA ALA A 683 14.77 18.27 -23.56
C ALA A 683 15.16 19.75 -23.69
N ASP A 684 14.73 20.40 -24.78
CA ASP A 684 14.88 21.84 -24.96
C ASP A 684 14.41 22.60 -23.69
N PRO A 685 15.22 23.49 -23.09
CA PRO A 685 14.78 24.32 -21.96
C PRO A 685 13.54 25.18 -22.23
N ALA A 686 13.16 25.36 -23.50
CA ALA A 686 11.91 26.01 -23.89
C ALA A 686 10.72 25.03 -24.07
N ALA A 687 10.95 23.72 -23.99
CA ALA A 687 9.89 22.72 -24.02
C ALA A 687 9.05 22.78 -22.74
N SER A 688 7.75 22.54 -22.87
CA SER A 688 6.86 22.50 -21.72
C SER A 688 7.06 21.19 -20.96
N TYR A 689 7.31 21.30 -19.66
CA TYR A 689 7.34 20.17 -18.71
C TYR A 689 6.12 20.16 -17.80
N SER A 690 5.14 21.05 -18.01
CA SER A 690 3.99 21.24 -17.12
C SER A 690 3.07 20.04 -16.94
N LEU A 691 3.19 19.03 -17.80
CA LEU A 691 2.47 17.77 -17.67
C LEU A 691 3.29 16.73 -16.90
N GLU A 692 4.61 16.86 -16.83
CA GLU A 692 5.45 15.89 -16.14
C GLU A 692 5.20 15.92 -14.63
N PRO A 693 5.13 14.75 -13.99
CA PRO A 693 4.86 14.64 -12.57
C PRO A 693 6.06 15.05 -11.74
N GLU A 694 5.79 15.68 -10.61
CA GLU A 694 6.84 16.06 -9.68
C GLU A 694 7.44 14.85 -8.94
N PRO A 695 8.77 14.79 -8.74
CA PRO A 695 9.77 15.75 -9.22
C PRO A 695 10.02 15.65 -10.73
N ASN A 696 10.06 16.78 -11.46
CA ASN A 696 10.31 16.83 -12.92
C ASN A 696 11.54 17.67 -13.32
N GLY A 697 12.39 18.02 -12.34
CA GLY A 697 13.65 18.72 -12.59
C GLY A 697 13.52 20.10 -13.25
N ASP A 698 12.31 20.69 -13.27
CA ASP A 698 11.98 21.90 -14.02
C ASP A 698 12.29 21.83 -15.53
N ARG A 699 12.36 20.62 -16.11
CA ARG A 699 12.75 20.43 -17.51
C ARG A 699 12.27 19.10 -18.03
N ALA A 700 11.71 19.09 -19.25
CA ALA A 700 11.12 17.87 -19.79
C ALA A 700 12.17 16.78 -20.10
N ASP A 701 11.74 15.52 -19.98
CA ASP A 701 12.46 14.33 -20.40
C ASP A 701 12.55 14.21 -21.93
N LEU A 702 13.55 13.48 -22.44
CA LEU A 702 13.65 13.16 -23.86
C LEU A 702 12.82 11.93 -24.26
N GLY A 703 12.42 11.88 -25.54
CA GLY A 703 11.85 10.69 -26.17
C GLY A 703 10.32 10.59 -26.08
N ALA A 704 9.79 9.44 -26.50
CA ALA A 704 8.34 9.19 -26.66
C ALA A 704 7.51 9.34 -25.37
N TYR A 705 8.16 9.32 -24.21
CA TYR A 705 7.51 9.37 -22.91
C TYR A 705 7.90 10.62 -22.10
N GLY A 706 8.57 11.61 -22.71
CA GLY A 706 8.78 12.91 -22.10
C GLY A 706 7.62 13.88 -22.35
N ALA A 707 7.56 14.97 -21.59
CA ALA A 707 6.55 16.02 -21.62
C ALA A 707 5.08 15.54 -21.45
N ILE A 708 4.87 14.41 -20.78
CA ILE A 708 3.55 13.79 -20.56
C ILE A 708 3.31 13.48 -19.08
N SER A 709 2.06 13.16 -18.72
CA SER A 709 1.68 12.90 -17.31
C SER A 709 2.32 11.65 -16.70
N GLN A 710 2.98 10.86 -17.55
CA GLN A 710 3.60 9.59 -17.23
C GLN A 710 5.13 9.61 -17.48
N ALA A 711 5.73 10.79 -17.59
CA ALA A 711 7.18 10.93 -17.69
C ALA A 711 7.88 10.41 -16.43
N SER A 712 9.12 9.97 -16.56
CA SER A 712 9.85 9.39 -15.41
C SER A 712 10.25 10.50 -14.44
N LEU A 713 10.30 10.20 -13.15
CA LEU A 713 10.56 11.22 -12.13
C LEU A 713 12.04 11.65 -12.13
N SER A 714 12.29 12.94 -11.91
CA SER A 714 13.63 13.50 -11.80
C SER A 714 14.30 13.16 -10.46
N PRO A 715 15.55 12.67 -10.47
CA PRO A 715 16.34 12.41 -9.26
C PRO A 715 17.01 13.65 -8.65
N GLN A 716 16.98 14.82 -9.30
CA GLN A 716 17.86 15.95 -8.95
C GLN A 716 17.23 17.04 -8.07
N ASP A 717 16.03 16.85 -7.54
CA ASP A 717 15.42 17.90 -6.70
C ASP A 717 15.72 17.70 -5.19
N PRO A 718 16.55 18.58 -4.58
CA PRO A 718 16.84 18.54 -3.14
C PRO A 718 15.64 18.91 -2.26
N HIS A 719 14.48 19.21 -2.84
CA HIS A 719 13.20 19.40 -2.17
C HIS A 719 12.36 18.12 -2.10
N TYR A 720 12.81 16.98 -2.62
CA TYR A 720 12.07 15.71 -2.54
C TYR A 720 12.86 14.65 -1.76
N ALA A 721 12.14 13.87 -0.95
CA ALA A 721 12.69 12.74 -0.19
C ALA A 721 11.85 11.48 -0.40
N PHE A 722 12.55 10.36 -0.56
CA PHE A 722 11.97 9.03 -0.78
C PHE A 722 12.94 7.96 -0.28
N GLY A 723 12.43 6.87 0.27
CA GLY A 723 13.23 5.71 0.66
C GLY A 723 14.29 6.01 1.75
N PRO A 724 15.49 5.38 1.65
CA PRO A 724 16.59 5.60 2.58
C PRO A 724 17.09 7.06 2.59
N VAL A 725 17.05 7.73 3.75
CA VAL A 725 17.48 9.12 3.92
C VAL A 725 18.56 9.27 4.99
N THR A 726 19.59 10.08 4.70
CA THR A 726 20.70 10.38 5.62
C THR A 726 21.20 11.81 5.39
N GLY A 727 22.04 12.31 6.29
CA GLY A 727 22.71 13.61 6.10
C GLY A 727 22.02 14.77 6.81
N GLN A 728 22.04 15.95 6.19
CA GLN A 728 21.55 17.21 6.78
C GLN A 728 20.50 17.84 5.88
N TRP A 729 19.35 18.19 6.43
CA TRP A 729 18.34 19.04 5.80
C TRP A 729 18.38 20.43 6.43
N SER A 730 18.50 21.47 5.62
CA SER A 730 18.57 22.86 6.10
C SER A 730 17.72 23.78 5.25
N ALA A 731 17.03 24.73 5.88
CA ALA A 731 16.32 25.79 5.19
C ALA A 731 17.28 26.87 4.65
N PRO A 732 17.02 27.45 3.47
CA PRO A 732 15.87 27.17 2.58
C PRO A 732 16.08 25.98 1.63
N GLN A 733 17.27 25.37 1.58
CA GLN A 733 17.63 24.38 0.54
C GLN A 733 16.75 23.13 0.54
N ASN A 734 16.24 22.73 1.70
CA ASN A 734 15.40 21.55 1.86
C ASN A 734 14.05 21.93 2.50
N SER A 735 13.52 23.13 2.23
CA SER A 735 12.27 23.60 2.82
C SER A 735 11.38 24.32 1.79
N PRO A 736 10.16 23.81 1.50
CA PRO A 736 9.63 22.53 1.98
C PRO A 736 10.41 21.33 1.42
N MET A 737 10.38 20.23 2.16
CA MET A 737 10.86 18.89 1.82
C MET A 737 9.65 17.99 1.59
N TYR A 738 9.36 17.68 0.33
CA TYR A 738 8.25 16.87 -0.11
C TYR A 738 8.58 15.38 -0.02
N VAL A 739 7.83 14.66 0.79
CA VAL A 739 7.98 13.22 0.98
C VAL A 739 7.00 12.48 0.09
N ILE A 740 7.51 11.69 -0.85
CA ILE A 740 6.73 10.99 -1.89
C ILE A 740 6.75 9.46 -1.75
N SER A 741 7.44 8.95 -0.72
CA SER A 741 7.38 7.54 -0.31
C SER A 741 7.71 7.38 1.18
N ASP A 742 7.55 6.17 1.72
CA ASP A 742 8.03 5.88 3.07
C ASP A 742 9.53 6.20 3.19
N LEU A 743 9.89 6.93 4.24
CA LEU A 743 11.27 7.26 4.55
C LEU A 743 11.85 6.28 5.57
N GLU A 744 13.12 5.96 5.40
CA GLU A 744 13.89 5.17 6.36
C GLU A 744 15.23 5.86 6.66
N VAL A 745 15.54 6.14 7.92
CA VAL A 745 16.91 6.42 8.35
C VAL A 745 17.59 5.06 8.56
N PRO A 746 18.54 4.64 7.70
CA PRO A 746 19.05 3.27 7.73
C PRO A 746 19.83 2.94 9.00
N PRO A 747 19.97 1.64 9.36
CA PRO A 747 20.69 1.22 10.55
C PRO A 747 22.09 1.85 10.70
N GLY A 748 22.33 2.44 11.87
CA GLY A 748 23.60 3.10 12.21
C GLY A 748 23.89 4.42 11.49
N GLN A 749 22.97 4.92 10.67
CA GLN A 749 23.09 6.22 10.01
C GLN A 749 22.41 7.34 10.80
N GLU A 750 22.66 8.59 10.40
CA GLU A 750 22.04 9.77 10.98
C GLU A 750 21.34 10.62 9.91
N LEU A 751 20.13 11.06 10.24
CA LEU A 751 19.45 12.17 9.56
C LEU A 751 19.35 13.33 10.54
N SER A 752 19.85 14.50 10.15
CA SER A 752 19.67 15.75 10.89
C SER A 752 18.81 16.71 10.10
N ILE A 753 17.93 17.40 10.80
CA ILE A 753 17.00 18.38 10.25
C ILE A 753 17.19 19.67 11.06
N GLY A 754 17.55 20.76 10.39
CA GLY A 754 17.79 22.06 11.00
C GLY A 754 16.56 22.96 11.10
N PRO A 755 16.66 24.12 11.77
CA PRO A 755 15.55 25.07 11.94
C PRO A 755 14.92 25.50 10.61
N GLY A 756 13.60 25.73 10.64
CA GLY A 756 12.80 26.20 9.50
C GLY A 756 12.55 25.22 8.38
N VAL A 757 12.97 23.95 8.53
CA VAL A 757 12.63 22.90 7.57
C VAL A 757 11.17 22.48 7.75
N GLU A 758 10.40 22.59 6.67
CA GLU A 758 9.05 22.06 6.57
C GLU A 758 9.08 20.73 5.81
N VAL A 759 8.75 19.62 6.47
CA VAL A 759 8.64 18.28 5.89
C VAL A 759 7.16 18.01 5.57
N VAL A 760 6.84 17.90 4.29
CA VAL A 760 5.49 17.83 3.75
C VAL A 760 5.25 16.47 3.10
N PHE A 761 4.39 15.65 3.71
CA PHE A 761 4.09 14.31 3.21
C PHE A 761 3.00 14.34 2.15
N GLN A 762 3.32 13.91 0.92
CA GLN A 762 2.42 13.93 -0.24
C GLN A 762 1.40 12.78 -0.25
N GLY A 763 1.45 11.90 0.75
CA GLY A 763 0.55 10.77 0.92
C GLY A 763 0.71 10.16 2.31
N ARG A 764 0.12 8.98 2.52
CA ARG A 764 0.14 8.25 3.81
C ARG A 764 1.48 7.56 4.10
N TYR A 765 2.57 8.31 4.00
CA TYR A 765 3.93 7.81 4.23
C TYR A 765 4.34 8.02 5.69
N ARG A 766 5.34 7.27 6.14
CA ARG A 766 5.96 7.40 7.48
C ARG A 766 7.44 7.76 7.37
N LEU A 767 8.01 8.21 8.50
CA LEU A 767 9.46 8.26 8.70
C LEU A 767 9.88 7.21 9.72
N THR A 768 10.61 6.18 9.28
CA THR A 768 11.15 5.12 10.14
C THR A 768 12.59 5.40 10.51
N VAL A 769 12.92 5.28 11.79
CA VAL A 769 14.28 5.33 12.32
C VAL A 769 14.65 3.92 12.74
N SER A 770 15.46 3.27 11.89
CA SER A 770 15.79 1.84 11.99
C SER A 770 16.76 1.52 13.13
N PRO A 771 17.02 0.23 13.44
CA PRO A 771 17.84 -0.15 14.58
C PRO A 771 19.22 0.52 14.61
N GLY A 772 19.52 1.22 15.71
CA GLY A 772 20.77 1.98 15.90
C GLY A 772 20.91 3.27 15.08
N ALA A 773 19.92 3.64 14.27
CA ALA A 773 19.90 4.90 13.52
C ALA A 773 19.58 6.10 14.42
N THR A 774 19.99 7.30 14.03
CA THR A 774 19.75 8.53 14.80
C THR A 774 18.98 9.56 13.99
N LEU A 775 17.90 10.11 14.57
CA LEU A 775 17.22 11.30 14.07
C LEU A 775 17.54 12.51 14.96
N ARG A 776 18.09 13.58 14.38
CA ARG A 776 18.37 14.86 15.06
C ARG A 776 17.58 15.99 14.40
N ALA A 777 16.33 16.20 14.81
CA ALA A 777 15.54 17.34 14.35
C ALA A 777 15.68 18.49 15.35
N LEU A 778 16.60 19.42 15.09
CA LEU A 778 17.01 20.46 16.02
C LEU A 778 16.52 21.82 15.53
N GLY A 779 15.26 22.13 15.80
CA GLY A 779 14.66 23.44 15.51
C GLY A 779 15.01 24.50 16.56
N ASP A 780 14.47 25.70 16.39
CA ASP A 780 14.59 26.77 17.37
C ASP A 780 13.25 27.51 17.61
N PRO A 781 13.12 28.35 18.66
CA PRO A 781 11.86 29.03 18.98
C PRO A 781 11.37 30.02 17.91
N GLY A 782 12.29 30.54 17.08
CA GLY A 782 11.97 31.47 16.00
C GLY A 782 11.61 30.76 14.68
N ASP A 783 12.11 29.55 14.48
CA ASP A 783 11.97 28.78 13.24
C ASP A 783 11.84 27.27 13.51
N SER A 784 10.62 26.85 13.84
CA SER A 784 10.31 25.44 14.16
C SER A 784 10.44 24.53 12.94
N ILE A 785 10.82 23.27 13.19
CA ILE A 785 10.71 22.21 12.17
C ILE A 785 9.25 21.75 12.13
N VAL A 786 8.66 21.64 10.95
CA VAL A 786 7.24 21.26 10.80
C VAL A 786 7.13 19.97 10.02
N PHE A 787 6.46 18.96 10.57
CA PHE A 787 6.07 17.73 9.88
C PHE A 787 4.55 17.74 9.72
N ARG A 788 4.07 17.74 8.47
CA ARG A 788 2.63 17.82 8.17
C ARG A 788 2.27 17.09 6.87
N PRO A 789 1.02 16.67 6.67
CA PRO A 789 0.57 16.20 5.37
C PRO A 789 0.43 17.38 4.37
N ALA A 790 0.52 17.06 3.09
CA ALA A 790 0.18 17.98 2.00
C ALA A 790 -1.35 18.21 1.94
N ASP A 791 -2.12 17.13 2.11
CA ASP A 791 -3.57 17.13 2.19
C ASP A 791 -4.03 16.58 3.56
N PRO A 792 -4.74 17.36 4.39
CA PRO A 792 -5.31 16.87 5.65
C PRO A 792 -6.28 15.68 5.50
N ALA A 793 -6.84 15.45 4.31
CA ALA A 793 -7.65 14.26 4.03
C ALA A 793 -6.81 12.97 3.88
N GLU A 794 -5.51 13.12 3.58
CA GLU A 794 -4.54 12.04 3.44
C GLU A 794 -3.40 12.21 4.48
N PRO A 795 -3.69 11.97 5.77
CA PRO A 795 -2.73 12.15 6.85
C PRO A 795 -1.53 11.20 6.71
N TRP A 796 -0.35 11.69 7.09
CA TRP A 796 0.88 10.90 7.16
C TRP A 796 0.89 9.98 8.38
N ARG A 797 1.78 8.98 8.41
CA ARG A 797 1.78 7.92 9.42
C ARG A 797 2.74 8.14 10.59
N GLY A 798 3.12 9.39 10.85
CA GLY A 798 3.98 9.74 11.98
C GLY A 798 5.44 9.27 11.85
N ILE A 799 6.19 9.45 12.94
CA ILE A 799 7.58 8.99 13.08
C ILE A 799 7.62 7.68 13.87
N ARG A 800 8.40 6.70 13.39
CA ARG A 800 8.55 5.36 13.98
C ARG A 800 9.98 5.15 14.46
N PHE A 801 10.20 5.09 15.77
CA PHE A 801 11.48 4.72 16.35
C PHE A 801 11.48 3.23 16.69
N LEU A 802 12.26 2.44 15.94
CA LEU A 802 12.31 0.98 16.05
C LEU A 802 13.73 0.56 16.46
N GLN A 803 13.94 0.32 17.75
CA GLN A 803 15.27 0.08 18.33
C GLN A 803 16.29 1.16 17.94
N ALA A 804 15.83 2.40 17.82
CA ALA A 804 16.62 3.53 17.36
C ALA A 804 17.76 3.86 18.34
N GLY A 805 18.79 4.52 17.84
CA GLY A 805 19.92 4.96 18.64
C GLY A 805 19.51 5.91 19.77
N ASP A 806 20.19 5.76 20.92
CA ASP A 806 19.95 6.53 22.15
C ASP A 806 20.13 8.06 22.00
N SER A 807 20.68 8.52 20.88
CA SER A 807 20.92 9.94 20.58
C SER A 807 19.79 10.64 19.82
N CYS A 808 18.68 9.96 19.53
CA CYS A 808 17.54 10.56 18.84
C CYS A 808 16.98 11.76 19.64
N ARG A 809 16.84 12.91 18.98
CA ARG A 809 16.43 14.16 19.62
C ARG A 809 15.59 15.02 18.70
N LEU A 810 14.49 15.54 19.24
CA LEU A 810 13.62 16.52 18.59
C LEU A 810 13.56 17.78 19.46
N GLU A 811 13.81 18.94 18.87
CA GLU A 811 13.74 20.25 19.50
C GLU A 811 12.89 21.18 18.63
N TYR A 812 11.92 21.89 19.22
CA TYR A 812 11.03 22.83 18.50
C TYR A 812 10.43 22.24 17.20
N CYS A 813 10.01 20.98 17.28
CA CYS A 813 9.33 20.29 16.19
C CYS A 813 7.81 20.39 16.37
N ARG A 814 7.08 20.60 15.27
CA ARG A 814 5.62 20.51 15.18
C ARG A 814 5.27 19.28 14.36
N LEU A 815 4.60 18.30 14.97
CA LEU A 815 4.10 17.11 14.29
C LEU A 815 2.58 17.23 14.23
N GLU A 816 2.06 17.41 13.01
CA GLU A 816 0.67 17.83 12.80
C GLU A 816 -0.09 16.80 11.95
N ASP A 817 -1.31 16.46 12.37
CA ASP A 817 -2.27 15.68 11.59
C ASP A 817 -1.75 14.31 11.11
N GLY A 818 -0.98 13.62 11.96
CA GLY A 818 -0.53 12.25 11.71
C GLY A 818 -1.59 11.21 12.08
N MET A 819 -1.81 10.18 11.25
CA MET A 819 -2.78 9.11 11.49
C MET A 819 -2.16 7.72 11.32
N ALA A 820 -2.27 6.89 12.36
CA ALA A 820 -1.91 5.48 12.33
C ALA A 820 -3.17 4.64 12.00
N ASP A 821 -3.34 4.22 10.73
CA ASP A 821 -4.55 3.54 10.21
C ASP A 821 -5.03 2.40 11.13
N SER A 822 -4.22 1.36 11.29
CA SER A 822 -4.47 0.20 12.18
C SER A 822 -3.42 0.04 13.28
N ASP A 823 -2.47 0.99 13.35
CA ASP A 823 -1.28 0.93 14.18
C ASP A 823 -1.41 1.89 15.40
N HIS A 824 -0.32 2.06 16.13
CA HIS A 824 -0.24 2.90 17.32
C HIS A 824 0.63 4.15 17.08
N GLY A 825 0.41 5.22 17.85
CA GLY A 825 1.24 6.42 17.78
C GLY A 825 0.95 7.29 16.55
N GLY A 826 -0.07 8.13 16.57
CA GLY A 826 -0.42 8.95 15.39
C GLY A 826 0.69 9.93 15.00
N GLY A 827 1.31 10.58 15.99
CA GLY A 827 2.50 11.41 15.79
C GLY A 827 3.81 10.63 15.94
N ILE A 828 3.98 9.92 17.07
CA ILE A 828 5.21 9.19 17.41
C ILE A 828 4.90 7.79 17.91
N PHE A 829 5.68 6.82 17.44
CA PHE A 829 5.70 5.45 17.96
C PHE A 829 7.12 5.09 18.40
N CYS A 830 7.27 4.52 19.60
CA CYS A 830 8.53 4.03 20.14
C CYS A 830 8.43 2.55 20.50
N ASP A 831 9.29 1.74 19.90
CA ASP A 831 9.53 0.35 20.29
C ASP A 831 11.02 0.18 20.62
N ASP A 832 11.30 -0.26 21.85
CA ASP A 832 12.64 -0.32 22.44
C ASP A 832 13.50 0.93 22.18
N SER A 833 12.87 2.11 22.19
CA SER A 833 13.49 3.38 21.78
C SER A 833 13.16 4.50 22.76
N SER A 834 14.12 5.39 23.01
CA SER A 834 13.99 6.46 24.01
C SER A 834 14.39 7.84 23.45
N PRO A 835 13.68 8.37 22.43
CA PRO A 835 13.96 9.71 21.93
C PRO A 835 13.69 10.78 22.99
N ALA A 836 14.45 11.88 22.95
CA ALA A 836 14.25 13.04 23.81
C ALA A 836 13.61 14.20 23.03
N LEU A 837 12.49 14.73 23.55
CA LEU A 837 11.71 15.80 22.94
C LEU A 837 11.76 17.05 23.83
N TYR A 838 12.14 18.18 23.23
CA TYR A 838 12.21 19.48 23.90
C TYR A 838 11.36 20.49 23.14
N SER A 839 10.44 21.16 23.83
CA SER A 839 9.65 22.25 23.24
C SER A 839 8.91 21.86 21.95
N CYS A 840 8.50 20.60 21.82
CA CYS A 840 7.81 20.09 20.64
C CYS A 840 6.29 20.18 20.80
N THR A 841 5.58 20.37 19.68
CA THR A 841 4.12 20.28 19.61
C THR A 841 3.72 19.04 18.82
N ILE A 842 2.81 18.22 19.37
CA ILE A 842 2.18 17.10 18.66
C ILE A 842 0.68 17.36 18.66
N ALA A 843 0.12 17.64 17.50
CA ALA A 843 -1.22 18.19 17.36
C ALA A 843 -2.06 17.50 16.29
N GLY A 844 -3.35 17.27 16.59
CA GLY A 844 -4.31 16.75 15.62
C GLY A 844 -4.09 15.29 15.21
N CYS A 845 -3.19 14.57 15.89
CA CYS A 845 -2.84 13.20 15.51
C CYS A 845 -3.87 12.18 15.99
N GLN A 846 -4.01 11.08 15.25
CA GLN A 846 -5.03 10.05 15.42
C GLN A 846 -4.44 8.64 15.40
N ALA A 847 -4.88 7.75 16.29
CA ALA A 847 -4.46 6.34 16.30
C ALA A 847 -5.45 5.43 17.04
N ASN A 848 -5.25 4.11 16.97
CA ASN A 848 -5.95 3.19 17.87
C ASN A 848 -5.51 3.39 19.33
N SER A 849 -4.20 3.50 19.56
CA SER A 849 -3.62 3.78 20.87
C SER A 849 -2.54 4.84 20.73
N GLY A 850 -2.54 5.85 21.60
CA GLY A 850 -1.53 6.91 21.58
C GLY A 850 -1.73 7.84 20.39
N GLY A 851 -2.75 8.69 20.41
CA GLY A 851 -3.03 9.61 19.29
C GLY A 851 -1.83 10.52 19.01
N GLY A 852 -1.29 11.14 20.05
CA GLY A 852 -0.03 11.88 19.96
C GLY A 852 1.19 10.96 19.94
N ALA A 853 1.37 10.16 20.99
CA ALA A 853 2.52 9.28 21.15
C ALA A 853 2.17 7.91 21.76
N TYR A 854 2.85 6.87 21.29
CA TYR A 854 2.77 5.51 21.82
C TYR A 854 4.16 4.97 22.12
N MET A 855 4.33 4.29 23.26
CA MET A 855 5.56 3.61 23.63
C MET A 855 5.32 2.22 24.22
N THR A 856 6.16 1.27 23.81
CA THR A 856 6.14 -0.13 24.26
C THR A 856 7.56 -0.69 24.43
N GLY A 857 7.69 -1.94 24.89
CA GLY A 857 8.98 -2.58 25.10
C GLY A 857 9.76 -1.93 26.26
N ALA A 858 11.07 -1.78 26.10
CA ALA A 858 11.95 -1.09 27.04
C ALA A 858 12.07 0.43 26.77
N SER A 859 11.12 1.00 26.02
CA SER A 859 11.11 2.42 25.68
C SER A 859 10.98 3.32 26.92
N SER A 860 11.74 4.42 26.93
CA SER A 860 11.73 5.42 28.00
C SER A 860 11.88 6.86 27.45
N PRO A 861 11.03 7.33 26.52
CA PRO A 861 11.15 8.68 25.98
C PRO A 861 10.93 9.77 27.03
N PHE A 862 11.62 10.90 26.82
CA PHE A 862 11.55 12.07 27.69
C PHE A 862 10.93 13.26 26.96
N PHE A 863 9.96 13.91 27.59
CA PHE A 863 9.29 15.10 27.08
C PHE A 863 9.54 16.25 28.06
N PHE A 864 10.19 17.31 27.59
CA PHE A 864 10.41 18.53 28.34
C PHE A 864 9.75 19.70 27.62
N GLN A 865 8.88 20.44 28.32
CA GLN A 865 8.19 21.61 27.75
C GLN A 865 7.45 21.31 26.44
N CYS A 866 6.93 20.09 26.29
CA CYS A 866 6.19 19.70 25.09
C CYS A 866 4.69 19.97 25.24
N ARG A 867 4.02 20.22 24.12
CA ARG A 867 2.57 20.37 24.04
C ARG A 867 1.98 19.24 23.20
N LEU A 868 1.08 18.46 23.78
CA LEU A 868 0.32 17.43 23.08
C LEU A 868 -1.15 17.83 23.10
N GLU A 869 -1.68 18.24 21.95
CA GLU A 869 -3.02 18.83 21.88
C GLU A 869 -3.92 18.29 20.78
N ALA A 870 -5.23 18.27 21.06
CA ALA A 870 -6.24 17.88 20.08
C ALA A 870 -6.03 16.49 19.45
N ASN A 871 -5.26 15.63 20.09
CA ASN A 871 -5.01 14.27 19.61
C ASN A 871 -6.17 13.34 19.99
N GLN A 872 -6.40 12.32 19.16
CA GLN A 872 -7.54 11.42 19.31
C GLN A 872 -7.09 9.95 19.27
N ALA A 873 -7.63 9.12 20.16
CA ALA A 873 -7.39 7.69 20.08
C ALA A 873 -8.52 6.85 20.68
N THR A 874 -8.49 5.52 20.49
CA THR A 874 -9.34 4.65 21.32
C THR A 874 -8.86 4.69 22.77
N SER A 875 -7.54 4.60 23.01
CA SER A 875 -6.96 4.79 24.34
C SER A 875 -5.72 5.67 24.29
N GLY A 876 -5.54 6.55 25.28
CA GLY A 876 -4.37 7.43 25.31
C GLY A 876 -4.41 8.47 24.20
N GLY A 877 -5.32 9.45 24.30
CA GLY A 877 -5.49 10.47 23.26
C GLY A 877 -4.17 11.21 23.00
N ALA A 878 -3.53 11.72 24.05
CA ALA A 878 -2.19 12.31 23.94
C ALA A 878 -1.08 11.24 24.01
N VAL A 879 -1.05 10.43 25.08
CA VAL A 879 0.03 9.45 25.33
C VAL A 879 -0.54 8.08 25.71
N TYR A 880 0.04 7.01 25.17
CA TYR A 880 -0.20 5.64 25.61
C TYR A 880 1.10 4.92 25.91
N VAL A 881 1.23 4.40 27.14
CA VAL A 881 2.38 3.62 27.60
C VAL A 881 1.94 2.18 27.85
N ALA A 882 2.60 1.23 27.18
CA ALA A 882 2.29 -0.19 27.26
C ALA A 882 3.44 -0.98 27.90
N GLU A 883 3.10 -2.09 28.56
CA GLU A 883 4.05 -3.13 28.95
C GLU A 883 5.16 -2.59 29.86
N ASN A 884 6.42 -2.91 29.58
CA ASN A 884 7.55 -2.51 30.43
C ASN A 884 8.05 -1.09 30.11
N ALA A 885 7.32 -0.32 29.29
CA ALA A 885 7.74 1.01 28.90
C ALA A 885 7.51 2.02 30.02
N SER A 886 8.26 3.12 29.95
CA SER A 886 8.09 4.25 30.83
C SER A 886 8.10 5.57 30.07
N VAL A 887 7.60 6.63 30.68
CA VAL A 887 7.68 7.98 30.10
C VAL A 887 7.87 9.03 31.20
N ALA A 888 8.70 10.03 30.93
CA ALA A 888 8.87 11.18 31.81
C ALA A 888 8.42 12.46 31.10
N LEU A 889 7.51 13.21 31.74
CA LEU A 889 6.97 14.47 31.26
C LEU A 889 7.28 15.55 32.28
N GLU A 890 8.01 16.58 31.87
CA GLU A 890 8.36 17.71 32.72
C GLU A 890 7.96 19.02 32.04
N GLY A 891 7.20 19.86 32.75
CA GLY A 891 6.74 21.14 32.21
C GLY A 891 5.85 20.99 30.97
N CYS A 892 5.21 19.84 30.75
CA CYS A 892 4.44 19.56 29.54
C CYS A 892 2.96 19.96 29.66
N ALA A 893 2.29 20.13 28.53
CA ALA A 893 0.86 20.40 28.44
C ALA A 893 0.15 19.35 27.59
N LEU A 894 -0.68 18.52 28.21
CA LEU A 894 -1.56 17.54 27.55
C LEU A 894 -2.98 18.08 27.59
N VAL A 895 -3.42 18.71 26.50
CA VAL A 895 -4.66 19.50 26.51
C VAL A 895 -5.59 19.24 25.33
N ASN A 896 -6.90 19.32 25.55
CA ASN A 896 -7.92 19.14 24.52
C ASN A 896 -7.85 17.79 23.78
N ASN A 897 -7.24 16.75 24.36
CA ASN A 897 -7.17 15.44 23.73
C ASN A 897 -8.46 14.66 24.00
N SER A 898 -8.77 13.70 23.13
CA SER A 898 -9.97 12.88 23.24
C SER A 898 -9.67 11.39 23.13
N ALA A 899 -10.39 10.55 23.89
CA ALA A 899 -10.28 9.10 23.76
C ALA A 899 -11.53 8.33 24.22
N THR A 900 -11.53 7.00 24.08
CA THR A 900 -12.46 6.16 24.85
C THR A 900 -11.97 5.98 26.29
N SER A 901 -10.66 5.80 26.52
CA SER A 901 -10.07 5.79 27.86
C SER A 901 -8.75 6.55 27.90
N GLY A 902 -8.51 7.30 29.00
CA GLY A 902 -7.29 8.05 29.23
C GLY A 902 -7.04 9.09 28.14
N ALA A 903 -7.88 10.12 28.06
CA ALA A 903 -7.79 11.08 26.96
C ALA A 903 -6.47 11.87 26.99
N ALA A 904 -5.97 12.27 28.16
CA ALA A 904 -4.60 12.77 28.27
C ALA A 904 -3.58 11.62 28.19
N MET A 905 -3.74 10.60 29.03
CA MET A 905 -2.77 9.52 29.13
C MET A 905 -3.38 8.19 29.51
N THR A 906 -2.89 7.09 28.93
CA THR A 906 -3.15 5.72 29.37
C THR A 906 -1.86 5.00 29.75
N LEU A 907 -1.86 4.33 30.91
CA LEU A 907 -0.80 3.44 31.38
C LEU A 907 -1.35 2.02 31.52
N TRP A 908 -0.69 1.07 30.85
CA TRP A 908 -1.19 -0.29 30.73
C TRP A 908 -0.11 -1.34 31.01
N LEU A 909 -0.41 -2.29 31.91
CA LEU A 909 0.37 -3.51 32.20
C LEU A 909 1.86 -3.26 32.50
N SER A 910 2.22 -3.04 33.76
CA SER A 910 3.60 -2.80 34.22
C SER A 910 4.22 -1.47 33.76
N ALA A 911 3.49 -0.68 32.97
CA ALA A 911 3.94 0.63 32.51
C ALA A 911 4.15 1.59 33.68
N SER A 912 4.99 2.61 33.48
CA SER A 912 5.17 3.68 34.47
C SER A 912 5.26 5.07 33.85
N ALA A 913 4.78 6.08 34.57
CA ALA A 913 4.96 7.47 34.15
C ALA A 913 5.34 8.37 35.32
N LEU A 914 6.28 9.29 35.06
CA LEU A 914 6.68 10.37 35.95
C LEU A 914 6.26 11.70 35.34
N LEU A 915 5.37 12.41 36.00
CA LEU A 915 4.88 13.71 35.58
C LEU A 915 5.32 14.76 36.60
N ARG A 916 6.02 15.79 36.13
CA ARG A 916 6.43 16.94 36.94
C ARG A 916 5.97 18.22 36.30
N ASN A 917 5.43 19.15 37.09
CA ASN A 917 5.11 20.50 36.59
C ASN A 917 4.24 20.49 35.32
N THR A 918 3.40 19.47 35.16
CA THR A 918 2.68 19.17 33.91
C THR A 918 1.20 19.53 34.07
N VAL A 919 0.61 20.09 33.01
CA VAL A 919 -0.82 20.38 32.91
C VAL A 919 -1.51 19.29 32.09
N LEU A 920 -2.55 18.68 32.65
CA LEU A 920 -3.44 17.74 31.98
C LEU A 920 -4.83 18.33 32.03
N ALA A 921 -5.27 18.99 30.96
CA ALA A 921 -6.49 19.77 31.05
C ALA A 921 -7.40 19.74 29.82
N ASP A 922 -8.70 19.91 30.07
CA ASP A 922 -9.72 19.99 29.02
C ASP A 922 -9.77 18.74 28.12
N ASN A 923 -9.31 17.59 28.62
CA ASN A 923 -9.32 16.32 27.90
C ASN A 923 -10.65 15.59 28.11
N ALA A 924 -11.14 14.88 27.09
CA ALA A 924 -12.45 14.25 27.09
C ALA A 924 -12.38 12.76 26.76
N ALA A 925 -12.76 11.91 27.71
CA ALA A 925 -12.94 10.48 27.49
C ALA A 925 -14.42 10.09 27.44
N ILE A 926 -14.79 9.10 26.62
CA ILE A 926 -16.16 8.55 26.66
C ILE A 926 -16.32 7.59 27.86
N GLY A 927 -15.32 6.74 28.09
CA GLY A 927 -15.30 5.73 29.14
C GLY A 927 -14.56 6.20 30.39
N ASN A 928 -13.30 5.81 30.53
CA ASN A 928 -12.54 5.94 31.77
C ASN A 928 -11.47 7.03 31.68
N ALA A 929 -11.41 7.93 32.66
CA ALA A 929 -10.37 8.97 32.80
C ALA A 929 -10.24 9.95 31.63
N GLY A 930 -10.67 11.19 31.83
CA GLY A 930 -10.33 12.28 30.91
C GLY A 930 -8.85 12.64 31.03
N GLY A 931 -8.31 12.67 32.24
CA GLY A 931 -6.87 12.80 32.50
C GLY A 931 -6.13 11.49 32.30
N VAL A 932 -5.82 10.78 33.39
CA VAL A 932 -4.95 9.59 33.37
C VAL A 932 -5.73 8.33 33.69
N TYR A 933 -5.74 7.37 32.76
CA TYR A 933 -6.23 6.02 32.98
C TYR A 933 -5.06 5.08 33.27
N CYS A 934 -5.08 4.38 34.41
CA CYS A 934 -3.98 3.51 34.84
C CYS A 934 -4.51 2.12 35.20
N MET A 935 -3.99 1.08 34.54
CA MET A 935 -4.37 -0.32 34.77
C MET A 935 -3.15 -1.23 34.91
N ASN A 936 -2.99 -1.80 36.11
CA ASN A 936 -1.82 -2.57 36.52
C ASN A 936 -0.50 -1.84 36.28
N ALA A 937 -0.46 -0.53 36.52
CA ALA A 937 0.68 0.34 36.19
C ALA A 937 1.00 1.34 37.32
N ALA A 938 2.10 2.08 37.21
CA ALA A 938 2.57 3.02 38.21
C ALA A 938 2.52 4.48 37.70
N LEU A 939 1.92 5.37 38.49
CA LEU A 939 1.86 6.81 38.19
C LEU A 939 2.52 7.61 39.31
N GLU A 940 3.48 8.45 38.96
CA GLU A 940 4.07 9.44 39.86
C GLU A 940 3.79 10.85 39.32
N MET A 941 3.20 11.69 40.17
CA MET A 941 2.88 13.08 39.84
C MET A 941 3.40 14.01 40.92
N GLU A 942 4.17 15.00 40.51
CA GLU A 942 4.73 16.02 41.37
C GLU A 942 4.37 17.40 40.81
N ASN A 943 3.70 18.22 41.63
CA ASN A 943 3.31 19.58 41.26
C ASN A 943 2.61 19.63 39.89
N CYS A 944 1.62 18.78 39.66
CA CYS A 944 0.86 18.75 38.40
C CYS A 944 -0.51 19.41 38.55
N THR A 945 -1.09 19.88 37.45
CA THR A 945 -2.47 20.38 37.42
C THR A 945 -3.32 19.53 36.49
N VAL A 946 -4.26 18.77 37.06
CA VAL A 946 -5.26 17.98 36.33
C VAL A 946 -6.60 18.69 36.43
N ALA A 947 -7.02 19.36 35.36
CA ALA A 947 -8.16 20.26 35.44
C ALA A 947 -9.17 20.14 34.29
N ASN A 948 -10.46 20.31 34.59
CA ASN A 948 -11.53 20.38 33.60
C ASN A 948 -11.63 19.18 32.64
N ASN A 949 -11.10 18.01 33.03
CA ASN A 949 -11.20 16.81 32.21
C ASN A 949 -12.55 16.12 32.41
N THR A 950 -13.07 15.48 31.37
CA THR A 950 -14.39 14.82 31.40
C THR A 950 -14.28 13.34 31.04
N ALA A 951 -15.05 12.49 31.71
CA ALA A 951 -15.18 11.06 31.39
C ALA A 951 -16.53 10.49 31.81
N GLY A 952 -16.80 9.23 31.44
CA GLY A 952 -17.91 8.45 32.00
C GLY A 952 -17.70 8.03 33.46
N THR A 953 -16.47 7.69 33.85
CA THR A 953 -16.16 7.14 35.20
C THR A 953 -15.53 8.16 36.15
N ALA A 954 -14.36 8.72 35.80
CA ALA A 954 -13.66 9.74 36.58
C ALA A 954 -13.03 10.72 35.59
N GLY A 955 -13.20 12.01 35.77
CA GLY A 955 -12.67 13.00 34.84
C GLY A 955 -11.16 13.13 34.95
N GLY A 956 -10.61 13.13 36.17
CA GLY A 956 -9.17 13.33 36.40
C GLY A 956 -8.37 12.04 36.27
N VAL A 957 -8.11 11.36 37.38
CA VAL A 957 -7.30 10.13 37.41
C VAL A 957 -8.17 8.92 37.77
N TYR A 958 -8.01 7.81 37.04
CA TYR A 958 -8.67 6.55 37.34
C TYR A 958 -7.69 5.38 37.45
N LEU A 959 -7.69 4.67 38.58
CA LEU A 959 -6.80 3.54 38.85
C LEU A 959 -7.57 2.21 38.95
N LEU A 960 -7.07 1.18 38.27
CA LEU A 960 -7.62 -0.19 38.27
C LEU A 960 -6.57 -1.26 38.54
N GLY A 961 -7.00 -2.41 39.05
CA GLY A 961 -6.15 -3.58 39.26
C GLY A 961 -5.04 -3.35 40.28
N ALA A 962 -3.83 -3.83 40.00
CA ALA A 962 -2.65 -3.68 40.85
C ALA A 962 -1.93 -2.33 40.67
N SER A 963 -2.64 -1.29 40.22
CA SER A 963 -2.04 0.03 39.97
C SER A 963 -1.65 0.74 41.26
N ASN A 964 -0.60 1.56 41.19
CA ASN A 964 -0.20 2.46 42.27
C ASN A 964 -0.08 3.89 41.74
N ALA A 965 -0.49 4.87 42.55
CA ALA A 965 -0.24 6.27 42.26
C ALA A 965 0.31 7.01 43.48
N ALA A 966 1.38 7.78 43.26
CA ALA A 966 1.93 8.74 44.20
C ALA A 966 1.75 10.15 43.63
N ILE A 967 0.92 10.96 44.27
CA ILE A 967 0.58 12.31 43.83
C ILE A 967 0.92 13.30 44.94
N THR A 968 1.84 14.21 44.69
CA THR A 968 2.29 15.20 45.68
C THR A 968 2.23 16.61 45.11
N GLY A 969 1.87 17.60 45.92
CA GLY A 969 1.93 19.02 45.53
C GLY A 969 0.98 19.39 44.38
N SER A 970 0.00 18.55 44.03
CA SER A 970 -0.75 18.67 42.77
C SER A 970 -2.15 19.24 42.97
N ILE A 971 -2.77 19.73 41.89
CA ILE A 971 -4.16 20.22 41.88
C ILE A 971 -4.99 19.32 40.97
N LEU A 972 -6.07 18.75 41.51
CA LEU A 972 -7.06 17.96 40.76
C LEU A 972 -8.43 18.63 40.92
N TRP A 973 -8.82 19.48 39.95
CA TRP A 973 -10.00 20.35 40.09
C TRP A 973 -10.84 20.51 38.83
N GLY A 974 -12.17 20.56 38.97
CA GLY A 974 -13.09 20.81 37.85
C GLY A 974 -13.29 19.60 36.92
N ASN A 975 -12.80 18.43 37.31
CA ASN A 975 -12.90 17.21 36.51
C ASN A 975 -14.24 16.49 36.75
N LEU A 976 -14.90 16.03 35.69
CA LEU A 976 -16.24 15.41 35.75
C LEU A 976 -16.22 13.93 35.34
N PRO A 977 -16.96 13.05 36.06
CA PRO A 977 -17.82 13.37 37.21
C PRO A 977 -17.05 13.57 38.52
N THR A 978 -15.80 13.09 38.61
CA THR A 978 -14.94 13.23 39.80
C THR A 978 -13.48 13.52 39.40
N PRO A 979 -12.68 14.17 40.26
CA PRO A 979 -11.24 14.33 40.03
C PRO A 979 -10.45 13.05 40.16
N PHE A 980 -10.98 12.09 40.92
CA PHE A 980 -10.26 10.87 41.22
C PHE A 980 -11.23 9.70 41.39
N GLY A 981 -10.84 8.53 40.89
CA GLY A 981 -11.50 7.26 41.16
C GLY A 981 -10.48 6.13 41.22
N SER A 982 -10.69 5.15 42.10
CA SER A 982 -9.81 3.98 42.19
C SER A 982 -10.56 2.76 42.68
N THR A 983 -10.29 1.61 42.07
CA THR A 983 -10.59 0.29 42.63
C THR A 983 -9.31 -0.49 42.95
N ALA A 984 -8.15 0.17 42.89
CA ALA A 984 -6.85 -0.45 43.09
C ALA A 984 -6.53 -0.65 44.58
N ALA A 985 -5.75 -1.69 44.87
CA ALA A 985 -5.22 -1.98 46.20
C ALA A 985 -3.71 -2.21 46.12
N PRO A 986 -2.86 -1.50 46.90
CA PRO A 986 -3.19 -0.54 47.96
C PRO A 986 -3.79 0.80 47.47
N PRO A 987 -4.40 1.59 48.37
CA PRO A 987 -4.91 2.91 48.00
C PRO A 987 -3.78 3.86 47.58
N PRO A 988 -4.06 4.80 46.66
CA PRO A 988 -3.08 5.77 46.18
C PRO A 988 -2.61 6.68 47.31
N GLN A 989 -1.34 7.09 47.22
CA GLN A 989 -0.73 8.03 48.16
C GLN A 989 -0.84 9.44 47.58
N ILE A 990 -1.78 10.23 48.11
CA ILE A 990 -1.95 11.63 47.72
C ILE A 990 -1.63 12.49 48.93
N THR A 991 -0.62 13.37 48.83
CA THR A 991 -0.22 14.29 49.91
C THR A 991 0.00 15.69 49.38
N TYR A 992 -0.14 16.68 50.26
CA TYR A 992 0.10 18.09 49.96
C TYR A 992 -0.56 18.58 48.66
N SER A 993 -1.74 18.04 48.36
CA SER A 993 -2.44 18.26 47.09
C SER A 993 -3.83 18.82 47.32
N ASP A 994 -4.35 19.58 46.37
CA ASP A 994 -5.72 20.09 46.39
C ASP A 994 -6.60 19.22 45.51
N VAL A 995 -7.57 18.52 46.12
CA VAL A 995 -8.42 17.54 45.45
C VAL A 995 -9.88 17.89 45.69
N GLN A 996 -10.61 18.20 44.61
CA GLN A 996 -12.01 18.58 44.68
C GLN A 996 -12.89 17.51 45.35
N GLY A 997 -13.62 17.88 46.40
CA GLY A 997 -14.42 16.94 47.20
C GLY A 997 -13.62 16.21 48.28
N GLY A 998 -12.34 16.54 48.42
CA GLY A 998 -11.44 16.07 49.46
C GLY A 998 -10.82 14.70 49.22
N TRP A 999 -9.61 14.50 49.76
CA TRP A 999 -8.93 13.20 49.81
C TRP A 999 -8.11 13.05 51.09
N SER A 1000 -8.16 11.87 51.71
CA SER A 1000 -7.38 11.60 52.91
C SER A 1000 -5.88 11.52 52.60
N GLY A 1001 -5.08 12.31 53.30
CA GLY A 1001 -3.62 12.34 53.16
C GLY A 1001 -3.04 13.55 53.87
N GLU A 1002 -1.74 13.49 54.18
CA GLU A 1002 -1.06 14.59 54.86
C GLU A 1002 -1.07 15.84 53.97
N GLY A 1003 -1.43 17.00 54.53
CA GLY A 1003 -1.35 18.29 53.84
C GLY A 1003 -2.37 18.52 52.71
N ASN A 1004 -3.26 17.57 52.44
CA ASN A 1004 -4.27 17.75 51.39
C ASN A 1004 -5.31 18.81 51.72
N ARG A 1005 -5.85 19.46 50.69
CA ARG A 1005 -6.90 20.48 50.77
C ARG A 1005 -8.06 20.16 49.84
N ASP A 1006 -9.19 20.80 50.12
CA ASP A 1006 -10.39 20.86 49.27
C ASP A 1006 -10.84 22.32 49.23
N VAL A 1007 -10.10 23.12 48.48
CA VAL A 1007 -10.33 24.57 48.37
C VAL A 1007 -10.34 24.95 46.91
N TYR A 1008 -11.19 25.89 46.51
CA TYR A 1008 -11.18 26.33 45.13
C TYR A 1008 -9.78 26.92 44.76
N PRO A 1009 -9.08 26.39 43.73
CA PRO A 1009 -7.73 26.82 43.39
C PRO A 1009 -7.62 28.29 43.03
N SER A 1010 -8.72 28.93 42.66
CA SER A 1010 -8.73 30.33 42.24
C SER A 1010 -7.71 30.60 41.13
N PHE A 1011 -7.86 29.86 40.02
CA PHE A 1011 -7.06 30.07 38.82
C PHE A 1011 -7.31 31.48 38.26
N SER A 1012 -6.23 32.15 37.88
CA SER A 1012 -6.26 33.40 37.13
C SER A 1012 -5.88 33.11 35.69
N ALA A 1013 -6.75 33.44 34.74
CA ALA A 1013 -6.38 33.45 33.33
C ALA A 1013 -5.22 34.44 33.15
N GLY A 1014 -4.04 33.92 32.84
CA GLY A 1014 -2.83 34.70 32.62
C GLY A 1014 -2.21 34.41 31.27
N PRO A 1015 -1.19 35.18 30.87
CA PRO A 1015 -0.58 35.09 29.54
C PRO A 1015 0.16 33.76 29.30
N LEU A 1016 0.50 33.01 30.35
CA LEU A 1016 1.23 31.74 30.25
C LEU A 1016 0.32 30.51 30.17
N SER A 1017 -0.79 30.54 30.90
CA SER A 1017 -1.71 29.42 31.03
C SER A 1017 -2.99 29.87 31.76
N PRO A 1018 -4.15 29.26 31.45
CA PRO A 1018 -5.37 29.47 32.22
C PRO A 1018 -5.32 28.85 33.63
N TYR A 1019 -4.28 28.06 33.93
CA TYR A 1019 -4.13 27.30 35.18
C TYR A 1019 -3.12 27.92 36.17
N LEU A 1020 -2.75 29.18 35.98
CA LEU A 1020 -1.96 29.94 36.96
C LEU A 1020 -2.78 30.24 38.21
N LEU A 1021 -2.18 30.14 39.41
CA LEU A 1021 -2.83 30.55 40.64
C LEU A 1021 -2.96 32.08 40.72
N SER A 1022 -4.10 32.57 41.23
CA SER A 1022 -4.23 33.98 41.63
C SER A 1022 -3.47 34.26 42.93
N PRO A 1023 -3.03 35.50 43.20
CA PRO A 1023 -2.33 35.87 44.44
C PRO A 1023 -3.11 35.60 45.73
N ALA A 1024 -4.44 35.47 45.65
CA ALA A 1024 -5.31 35.19 46.80
C ALA A 1024 -5.68 33.70 46.93
N SER A 1025 -5.12 32.84 46.06
CA SER A 1025 -5.39 31.41 46.09
C SER A 1025 -4.92 30.80 47.41
N LEU A 1026 -5.72 29.89 47.95
CA LEU A 1026 -5.35 29.09 49.12
C LEU A 1026 -4.41 27.93 48.75
N CYS A 1027 -4.08 27.76 47.48
CA CYS A 1027 -3.07 26.83 46.99
C CYS A 1027 -1.68 27.46 46.92
N VAL A 1028 -1.56 28.76 47.20
CA VAL A 1028 -0.27 29.45 47.34
C VAL A 1028 0.36 29.12 48.69
N ASP A 1029 1.68 28.87 48.73
CA ASP A 1029 2.45 28.47 49.92
C ASP A 1029 1.83 27.26 50.66
N ALA A 1030 1.24 26.34 49.90
CA ALA A 1030 0.33 25.33 50.42
C ALA A 1030 0.85 23.90 50.31
N GLY A 1031 1.82 23.66 49.43
CA GLY A 1031 2.35 22.34 49.13
C GLY A 1031 3.22 21.77 50.25
N ASN A 1032 4.01 20.76 49.86
CA ASN A 1032 4.96 20.07 50.74
C ASN A 1032 5.94 21.04 51.42
N PRO A 1033 5.90 21.17 52.77
CA PRO A 1033 6.72 22.12 53.51
C PRO A 1033 8.20 21.75 53.57
N ASP A 1034 8.61 20.57 53.08
CA ASP A 1034 10.02 20.21 53.01
C ASP A 1034 10.75 21.15 52.02
N PRO A 1035 11.82 21.86 52.45
CA PRO A 1035 12.57 22.80 51.62
C PRO A 1035 13.08 22.24 50.29
N ILE A 1036 13.13 20.92 50.11
CA ILE A 1036 13.52 20.30 48.82
C ILE A 1036 12.50 20.57 47.72
N TYR A 1037 11.23 20.82 48.09
CA TYR A 1037 10.14 21.08 47.16
C TYR A 1037 9.91 22.56 46.94
N ASN A 1038 10.52 23.44 47.74
CA ASN A 1038 10.36 24.89 47.65
C ASN A 1038 10.41 25.42 46.21
N ASP A 1039 9.59 26.43 45.95
CA ASP A 1039 9.65 27.17 44.69
C ASP A 1039 11.05 27.76 44.50
N PRO A 1040 11.51 27.92 43.23
CA PRO A 1040 12.71 28.68 42.94
C PRO A 1040 12.60 30.06 43.58
N GLU A 1041 13.61 30.48 44.33
CA GLU A 1041 13.60 31.78 45.00
C GLU A 1041 13.86 32.91 44.00
N ASP A 1042 13.12 34.02 44.10
CA ASP A 1042 13.34 35.21 43.27
C ASP A 1042 14.70 35.83 43.63
N PRO A 1043 15.69 35.83 42.71
CA PRO A 1043 17.00 36.41 42.98
C PRO A 1043 16.94 37.92 43.28
N ALA A 1044 15.91 38.60 42.79
CA ALA A 1044 15.70 40.03 43.03
C ALA A 1044 15.01 40.29 44.39
N ASN A 1045 14.30 39.31 44.96
CA ASN A 1045 13.54 39.45 46.20
C ASN A 1045 13.68 38.20 47.10
N PRO A 1046 14.80 38.04 47.83
CA PRO A 1046 15.02 36.87 48.70
C PRO A 1046 13.89 36.66 49.71
N GLY A 1047 13.46 35.41 49.85
CA GLY A 1047 12.32 34.96 50.66
C GLY A 1047 10.99 34.86 49.90
N LEU A 1048 10.92 35.37 48.67
CA LEU A 1048 9.76 35.23 47.79
C LEU A 1048 10.04 34.22 46.67
N ALA A 1049 8.98 33.54 46.22
CA ALA A 1049 9.06 32.67 45.05
C ALA A 1049 9.28 33.48 43.76
N LEU A 1050 10.06 32.91 42.84
CA LEU A 1050 10.25 33.39 41.48
C LEU A 1050 8.98 33.13 40.69
N TRP A 1051 8.47 34.17 40.04
CA TRP A 1051 7.31 34.07 39.16
C TRP A 1051 7.55 32.98 38.09
N PRO A 1052 6.60 32.05 37.85
CA PRO A 1052 5.15 32.17 38.03
C PRO A 1052 4.60 31.69 39.38
N ALA A 1053 5.41 31.04 40.21
CA ALA A 1053 5.07 30.76 41.60
C ALA A 1053 4.87 32.07 42.37
N ARG A 1054 4.12 32.01 43.46
CA ARG A 1054 3.68 33.19 44.24
C ARG A 1054 3.97 33.00 45.71
N GLY A 1055 3.95 34.10 46.45
CA GLY A 1055 4.09 34.06 47.90
C GLY A 1055 5.53 33.88 48.34
N ALA A 1056 5.73 33.16 49.44
CA ALA A 1056 7.05 32.83 49.95
C ALA A 1056 7.68 31.70 49.13
N VAL A 1057 8.92 31.31 49.45
CA VAL A 1057 9.59 30.18 48.79
C VAL A 1057 8.96 28.82 49.06
N ARG A 1058 7.92 28.74 49.91
CA ARG A 1058 7.26 27.46 50.17
C ARG A 1058 6.44 27.10 48.94
N ASN A 1059 6.58 25.86 48.48
CA ASN A 1059 5.95 25.45 47.23
C ASN A 1059 4.45 25.73 47.13
N ASP A 1060 4.09 26.34 46.01
CA ASP A 1060 2.74 26.36 45.50
C ASP A 1060 2.30 24.97 45.03
N MET A 1061 1.00 24.69 45.14
CA MET A 1061 0.43 23.47 44.53
C MET A 1061 0.22 23.69 43.02
N GLY A 1062 0.39 22.63 42.23
CA GLY A 1062 0.09 22.60 40.80
C GLY A 1062 1.29 22.86 39.88
N ALA A 1063 1.05 22.86 38.56
CA ALA A 1063 2.06 22.87 37.49
C ALA A 1063 3.12 23.97 37.59
N PHE A 1064 2.75 25.11 38.17
CA PHE A 1064 3.59 26.30 38.27
C PHE A 1064 4.29 26.47 39.62
N GLY A 1065 4.17 25.49 40.52
CA GLY A 1065 4.86 25.45 41.81
C GLY A 1065 5.87 24.31 41.91
N GLY A 1066 6.70 24.35 42.94
CA GLY A 1066 7.76 23.40 43.23
C GLY A 1066 9.13 23.75 42.64
N HIS A 1067 10.18 23.12 43.18
CA HIS A 1067 11.60 23.32 42.82
C HIS A 1067 11.95 23.25 41.31
N GLY A 1068 11.12 22.60 40.49
CA GLY A 1068 11.30 22.47 39.04
C GLY A 1068 10.40 23.38 38.20
N SER A 1069 9.61 24.27 38.81
CA SER A 1069 8.65 25.11 38.09
C SER A 1069 9.33 26.00 37.05
N GLN A 1070 8.83 25.96 35.82
CA GLN A 1070 9.29 26.80 34.73
C GLN A 1070 8.39 28.03 34.56
N SER A 1071 8.87 29.04 33.85
CA SER A 1071 8.05 30.19 33.43
C SER A 1071 6.92 29.82 32.48
N TRP A 1072 7.00 28.66 31.82
CA TRP A 1072 6.03 28.20 30.83
C TRP A 1072 5.78 26.69 30.97
N VAL A 1073 4.55 26.26 30.65
CA VAL A 1073 4.16 24.84 30.59
C VAL A 1073 3.65 24.54 29.19
N GLY A 1074 4.26 23.56 28.52
CA GLY A 1074 4.22 23.40 27.06
C GLY A 1074 5.33 24.20 26.40
N VAL A 1075 5.13 24.58 25.13
CA VAL A 1075 6.15 25.24 24.30
C VAL A 1075 6.24 26.75 24.57
N ASP A 1076 7.30 27.19 25.25
CA ASP A 1076 7.64 28.61 25.36
C ASP A 1076 8.18 29.12 24.01
N PRO A 1077 7.53 30.10 23.35
CA PRO A 1077 7.99 30.64 22.08
C PRO A 1077 9.29 31.45 22.17
N ALA A 1078 9.80 31.74 23.37
CA ALA A 1078 10.99 32.56 23.58
C ALA A 1078 12.11 31.87 24.39
N ALA A 1079 11.85 30.72 25.02
CA ALA A 1079 12.88 30.01 25.78
C ALA A 1079 13.71 29.14 24.84
N ALA A 1080 15.04 29.13 25.04
CA ALA A 1080 15.93 28.14 24.46
C ALA A 1080 15.79 26.80 25.22
N PRO A 1081 16.11 25.65 24.59
CA PRO A 1081 16.00 24.36 25.25
C PRO A 1081 17.01 24.30 26.41
N PRO A 1082 16.71 23.57 27.49
CA PRO A 1082 17.59 23.50 28.64
C PRO A 1082 18.97 22.96 28.23
N GLU A 1083 20.03 23.67 28.62
CA GLU A 1083 21.40 23.14 28.47
C GLU A 1083 21.55 21.90 29.35
N LEU A 1084 21.76 20.75 28.71
CA LEU A 1084 22.01 19.51 29.42
C LEU A 1084 23.31 19.61 30.23
N PRO A 1085 23.40 18.93 31.39
CA PRO A 1085 24.63 18.87 32.16
C PRO A 1085 25.81 18.45 31.29
N ALA A 1086 26.93 19.16 31.34
CA ALA A 1086 28.11 18.77 30.57
C ALA A 1086 28.80 17.48 31.09
N ALA A 1087 28.50 17.07 32.33
CA ALA A 1087 29.13 15.91 32.96
C ALA A 1087 28.25 15.28 34.05
N HIS A 1088 28.54 14.00 34.34
CA HIS A 1088 28.00 13.29 35.49
C HIS A 1088 28.45 13.95 36.81
N ALA A 1089 27.57 14.01 37.81
CA ALA A 1089 27.93 14.50 39.15
C ALA A 1089 27.04 13.89 40.23
N LEU A 1090 27.59 13.59 41.42
CA LEU A 1090 26.85 13.31 42.65
C LEU A 1090 27.15 14.44 43.66
N HIS A 1091 26.11 15.21 43.97
CA HIS A 1091 26.14 16.37 44.86
C HIS A 1091 26.09 15.93 46.33
N GLU A 1092 26.46 16.84 47.24
CA GLU A 1092 26.37 16.57 48.67
C GLU A 1092 24.91 16.45 49.12
N ALA A 1093 24.67 15.55 50.09
CA ALA A 1093 23.37 15.46 50.71
C ALA A 1093 23.08 16.74 51.51
N HIS A 1094 21.86 17.28 51.42
CA HIS A 1094 21.47 18.47 52.15
C HIS A 1094 20.04 18.34 52.72
N PRO A 1095 19.81 18.62 54.02
CA PRO A 1095 20.82 18.97 55.04
C PRO A 1095 21.77 17.81 55.36
N ASN A 1096 22.97 18.09 55.86
CA ASN A 1096 23.95 17.08 56.33
C ASN A 1096 24.89 17.71 57.39
N PRO A 1097 24.82 17.36 58.68
CA PRO A 1097 24.03 16.27 59.26
C PRO A 1097 22.52 16.44 59.08
N PHE A 1098 21.80 15.32 59.00
CA PHE A 1098 20.36 15.28 58.76
C PHE A 1098 19.61 14.59 59.91
N ASN A 1099 18.32 14.91 60.06
CA ASN A 1099 17.45 14.33 61.09
C ASN A 1099 15.96 14.39 60.70
N PRO A 1100 15.30 13.28 60.38
CA PRO A 1100 15.87 12.03 59.85
C PRO A 1100 15.98 12.04 58.32
N VAL A 1101 15.64 13.13 57.63
CA VAL A 1101 15.54 13.20 56.16
C VAL A 1101 16.62 14.08 55.54
N THR A 1102 17.17 13.67 54.39
CA THR A 1102 18.09 14.46 53.56
C THR A 1102 17.80 14.29 52.07
N ALA A 1103 18.19 15.25 51.23
CA ALA A 1103 18.10 15.12 49.77
C ALA A 1103 19.49 15.03 49.14
N ILE A 1104 19.62 14.18 48.13
CA ILE A 1104 20.84 13.86 47.40
C ILE A 1104 20.63 14.23 45.94
N GLY A 1105 21.43 15.17 45.42
CA GLY A 1105 21.38 15.57 44.01
C GLY A 1105 22.36 14.77 43.15
N PHE A 1106 22.02 14.48 41.89
CA PHE A 1106 22.97 13.99 40.89
C PHE A 1106 22.66 14.48 39.47
N ARG A 1107 23.64 14.42 38.56
CA ARG A 1107 23.53 14.87 37.16
C ARG A 1107 23.88 13.76 36.17
N LEU A 1108 23.21 13.78 35.03
CA LEU A 1108 23.51 12.95 33.87
C LEU A 1108 23.64 13.82 32.61
N PRO A 1109 24.72 13.70 31.84
CA PRO A 1109 24.92 14.48 30.62
C PRO A 1109 24.23 13.88 29.39
N ALA A 1110 23.92 12.59 29.45
CA ALA A 1110 23.25 11.83 28.42
C ALA A 1110 22.37 10.76 29.11
N PRO A 1111 21.30 10.27 28.47
CA PRO A 1111 20.53 9.15 28.99
C PRO A 1111 21.41 7.92 29.24
N GLY A 1112 21.19 7.23 30.35
CA GLY A 1112 21.98 6.05 30.72
C GLY A 1112 21.51 5.34 31.98
N SER A 1113 21.98 4.10 32.18
CA SER A 1113 21.69 3.32 33.38
C SER A 1113 22.43 3.88 34.60
N VAL A 1114 21.67 4.15 35.67
CA VAL A 1114 22.17 4.68 36.94
C VAL A 1114 21.81 3.75 38.09
N SER A 1115 22.76 3.57 39.01
CA SER A 1115 22.49 3.05 40.35
C SER A 1115 22.88 4.09 41.41
N LEU A 1116 22.01 4.36 42.36
CA LEU A 1116 22.26 5.23 43.51
C LEU A 1116 21.91 4.44 44.77
N ARG A 1117 22.90 4.12 45.61
CA ARG A 1117 22.75 3.22 46.76
C ARG A 1117 23.36 3.80 48.01
N VAL A 1118 22.75 3.53 49.17
CA VAL A 1118 23.23 3.95 50.48
C VAL A 1118 23.82 2.75 51.23
N TYR A 1119 24.96 2.96 51.87
CA TYR A 1119 25.71 1.99 52.64
C TYR A 1119 26.00 2.49 54.05
N ASP A 1120 26.15 1.57 55.01
CA ASP A 1120 26.76 1.88 56.30
C ASP A 1120 28.30 1.90 56.23
N ILE A 1121 28.96 2.30 57.31
CA ILE A 1121 30.45 2.31 57.38
C ILE A 1121 31.10 0.93 57.25
N ALA A 1122 30.35 -0.16 57.43
CA ALA A 1122 30.84 -1.52 57.24
C ALA A 1122 30.70 -1.98 55.77
N GLY A 1123 30.16 -1.13 54.89
CA GLY A 1123 29.94 -1.42 53.48
C GLY A 1123 28.68 -2.26 53.23
N ARG A 1124 27.80 -2.42 54.22
CA ARG A 1124 26.51 -3.10 54.02
C ARG A 1124 25.55 -2.14 53.35
N GLU A 1125 24.90 -2.58 52.28
CA GLU A 1125 23.84 -1.81 51.61
C GLU A 1125 22.65 -1.66 52.55
N ILE A 1126 22.19 -0.43 52.71
CA ILE A 1126 21.08 -0.03 53.58
C ILE A 1126 19.84 0.28 52.75
N ALA A 1127 20.02 0.92 51.58
CA ALA A 1127 18.94 1.24 50.66
C ALA A 1127 19.45 1.37 49.23
N THR A 1128 18.64 1.00 48.25
CA THR A 1128 18.81 1.41 46.85
C THR A 1128 17.83 2.55 46.59
N LEU A 1129 18.36 3.73 46.26
CA LEU A 1129 17.59 4.96 45.99
C LEU A 1129 17.23 5.10 44.51
N VAL A 1130 18.12 4.67 43.61
CA VAL A 1130 17.88 4.61 42.17
C VAL A 1130 18.46 3.31 41.64
N GLN A 1131 17.73 2.65 40.77
CA GLN A 1131 18.27 1.60 39.93
C GLN A 1131 17.52 1.56 38.60
N GLY A 1132 18.23 1.77 37.51
CA GLY A 1132 17.66 1.72 36.15
C GLY A 1132 18.10 2.90 35.28
N ARG A 1133 17.56 2.97 34.07
CA ARG A 1133 17.86 4.05 33.12
C ARG A 1133 17.27 5.38 33.59
N ARG A 1134 17.99 6.46 33.34
CA ARG A 1134 17.62 7.86 33.61
C ARG A 1134 18.10 8.71 32.44
N ASP A 1135 17.32 9.71 32.06
CA ASP A 1135 17.64 10.63 30.97
C ASP A 1135 18.78 11.61 31.32
N ALA A 1136 19.18 12.45 30.37
CA ALA A 1136 20.08 13.55 30.69
C ALA A 1136 19.33 14.59 31.55
N GLY A 1137 19.95 15.04 32.64
CA GLY A 1137 19.33 16.03 33.51
C GLY A 1137 19.90 16.11 34.91
N ASP A 1138 19.33 17.02 35.69
CA ASP A 1138 19.57 17.19 37.11
C ASP A 1138 18.49 16.43 37.91
N TYR A 1139 18.92 15.55 38.80
CA TYR A 1139 18.08 14.71 39.63
C TYR A 1139 18.28 15.04 41.10
N ARG A 1140 17.22 14.90 41.90
CA ARG A 1140 17.27 15.05 43.36
C ARG A 1140 16.40 13.98 44.01
N ILE A 1141 16.95 13.26 44.99
CA ILE A 1141 16.29 12.13 45.65
C ILE A 1141 16.39 12.21 47.15
N VAL A 1142 15.31 11.84 47.83
CA VAL A 1142 15.20 11.85 49.28
C VAL A 1142 15.68 10.54 49.88
N PHE A 1143 16.42 10.65 50.98
CA PHE A 1143 16.75 9.53 51.85
C PHE A 1143 16.20 9.77 53.25
N ASP A 1144 15.31 8.89 53.69
CA ASP A 1144 14.75 8.88 55.06
C ASP A 1144 15.49 7.86 55.94
N GLY A 1145 16.17 8.36 56.97
CA GLY A 1145 16.89 7.61 57.97
C GLY A 1145 16.12 7.30 59.25
N THR A 1146 14.80 7.47 59.30
CA THR A 1146 14.00 7.34 60.54
C THR A 1146 14.24 6.02 61.27
N GLY A 1147 14.34 4.91 60.51
CA GLY A 1147 14.61 3.56 61.04
C GLY A 1147 16.07 3.26 61.39
N LEU A 1148 16.99 4.19 61.15
CA LEU A 1148 18.44 3.97 61.26
C LEU A 1148 19.03 4.56 62.55
N ALA A 1149 20.20 4.09 62.98
CA ALA A 1149 20.90 4.64 64.15
C ALA A 1149 21.66 5.92 63.77
N SER A 1150 21.80 6.87 64.71
CA SER A 1150 22.68 8.04 64.48
C SER A 1150 24.09 7.55 64.11
N GLY A 1151 24.65 8.09 63.05
CA GLY A 1151 25.88 7.54 62.47
C GLY A 1151 26.21 8.10 61.10
N VAL A 1152 27.31 7.59 60.54
CA VAL A 1152 27.76 7.95 59.19
C VAL A 1152 27.26 6.91 58.19
N TYR A 1153 26.74 7.40 57.07
CA TYR A 1153 26.28 6.62 55.91
C TYR A 1153 27.00 7.12 54.66
N LEU A 1154 27.10 6.28 53.63
CA LEU A 1154 27.71 6.61 52.35
C LEU A 1154 26.67 6.43 51.25
N VAL A 1155 26.46 7.44 50.41
CA VAL A 1155 25.70 7.29 49.16
C VAL A 1155 26.66 7.16 47.99
N ARG A 1156 26.46 6.17 47.13
CA ARG A 1156 27.27 5.88 45.94
C ARG A 1156 26.40 5.90 44.70
N MET A 1157 26.85 6.63 43.69
CA MET A 1157 26.29 6.66 42.34
C MET A 1157 27.20 5.90 41.38
N GLU A 1158 26.59 5.14 40.48
CA GLU A 1158 27.23 4.51 39.31
C GLU A 1158 26.41 4.83 38.06
N ALA A 1159 27.04 5.36 37.01
CA ALA A 1159 26.41 5.68 35.73
C ALA A 1159 27.40 5.44 34.58
N GLY A 1160 27.25 4.33 33.86
CA GLY A 1160 28.28 3.86 32.93
C GLY A 1160 29.64 3.67 33.66
N ASP A 1161 30.68 4.34 33.16
CA ASP A 1161 32.03 4.33 33.78
C ASP A 1161 32.16 5.31 34.97
N PHE A 1162 31.16 6.16 35.22
CA PHE A 1162 31.21 7.14 36.30
C PHE A 1162 30.82 6.51 37.64
N VAL A 1163 31.70 6.62 38.65
CA VAL A 1163 31.41 6.20 40.03
C VAL A 1163 31.80 7.31 41.01
N GLN A 1164 30.86 7.76 41.84
CA GLN A 1164 31.11 8.76 42.88
C GLN A 1164 30.44 8.37 44.20
N THR A 1165 31.10 8.64 45.33
CA THR A 1165 30.56 8.38 46.68
C THR A 1165 30.59 9.65 47.53
N ARG A 1166 29.53 9.91 48.28
CA ARG A 1166 29.38 11.03 49.22
C ARG A 1166 29.04 10.55 50.62
N LYS A 1167 29.50 11.29 51.63
CA LYS A 1167 29.25 11.00 53.05
C LYS A 1167 27.98 11.70 53.53
N MET A 1168 27.17 10.99 54.30
CA MET A 1168 25.98 11.50 54.98
C MET A 1168 26.09 11.23 56.48
N VAL A 1169 25.56 12.12 57.33
CA VAL A 1169 25.61 11.99 58.79
C VAL A 1169 24.20 12.12 59.36
N LEU A 1170 23.64 11.03 59.87
CA LEU A 1170 22.36 11.03 60.58
C LEU A 1170 22.58 11.38 62.05
N LEU A 1171 21.86 12.37 62.57
CA LEU A 1171 22.04 12.87 63.93
C LEU A 1171 20.67 13.05 64.61
N LYS A 1172 20.21 12.01 65.31
CA LYS A 1172 18.93 12.01 66.05
C LYS A 1172 18.93 12.94 67.25
#